data_AF-A0A5M6D655-F1
#
_entry.id   AF-A0A5M6D655-F1
#
_cell.length_a   1.000
_cell.length_b   1.000
_cell.length_c   1.000
_cell.angle_alpha   90.00
_cell.angle_beta   90.00
_cell.angle_gamma   90.00
#
_symmetry.space_group_name_H-M   'P 1'
#
loop_
_entity.id
_entity.type
_entity.pdbx_description
1 polymer ?
#
loop_
_entity_poly.entity_id
_entity_poly.type
_entity_poly.pdbx_seq_one_letter_code
_entity_poly.pdbx_strand_id
1 'polypeptide(L)'
;MWSDPSLRGRSTSYRTTPTRSAVSNWQTSWPTPIFWRSVSVIRSNTTPKRAALAAAVRRRNVCSLSCGTKPGTSTTPWRRSATWSPVDGRPRSWKHTGVPKPRPISIFRAGCCGRFDTALTTGFALTKYCSIGSANFSSTEPTGLRDRMKISLPVLNLESAQPSDLPLTPIRTRLQGLSQRDVVVWFELRDSDRLLKTTISLCPSCLRHVPAAVYTADGRVWIKKQCPEHGLSEAVIENDEQFYFLSNKDCCGKRYRDDRLLTFPTYQTGCCGGDQTCGDGPANASDPRFPWTDQSQNKSCTVLVEITNACNLSCKVCYSDARGDRVLSLDAFRSYMTQLIHEKNGLDSVQLTGGEALLHPQFWEMIGFLNDQPGVRKIYLPTNGLLLDRPEVAQRLVPFRDKLMVLLQFDGHSADANLNLRAANPTHVRERVIQRLEKLGIVMQLTMTLTRGVNDAEVGWVIDTAMRHSHIKLVALQPVTYSGRYQLAREPIDRLTLSDVVKCVTSQAATRIRDQDFVPIPCSHPNCGWLTLFVRRRALKFNVTRHVDLARVTEQVAYKTILDRSQIRKMVGSSRPQWGSRLLGAIGRRLVRPTDLFGIAIKPFMDCYNYDQDRIANCCHHLMDTHGRAVSFCEYNALLRERDPWSDRPRLE
;
A
#
# COMPACT_ATOMS: atom_id res chain seq x y z
N MET A 1 57.26 -4.64 5.60
CA MET A 1 58.21 -5.36 4.72
C MET A 1 57.83 -5.05 3.29
N TRP A 2 58.78 -4.60 2.47
CA TRP A 2 58.81 -4.59 0.98
C TRP A 2 57.49 -4.25 0.23
N SER A 3 57.29 -3.15 -0.52
CA SER A 3 58.16 -2.16 -1.18
C SER A 3 59.27 -2.79 -2.05
N ASP A 4 59.17 -2.77 -3.39
CA ASP A 4 59.55 -1.60 -4.21
C ASP A 4 58.96 -1.63 -5.65
N PRO A 5 58.96 -0.52 -6.44
CA PRO A 5 58.42 -0.47 -7.81
C PRO A 5 59.50 -0.32 -8.92
N SER A 6 59.16 -0.57 -10.19
CA SER A 6 60.01 -0.22 -11.35
C SER A 6 59.25 -0.32 -12.70
N LEU A 7 59.61 0.33 -13.83
CA LEU A 7 60.47 1.51 -14.12
C LEU A 7 60.24 1.97 -15.61
N ARG A 8 60.26 3.30 -15.89
CA ARG A 8 60.53 3.95 -17.22
C ARG A 8 59.48 3.71 -18.34
N GLY A 9 59.36 4.54 -19.39
CA GLY A 9 59.94 5.88 -19.67
C GLY A 9 60.33 6.10 -21.15
N ARG A 10 60.09 7.32 -21.70
CA ARG A 10 60.27 7.79 -23.12
C ARG A 10 59.07 7.42 -24.05
N SER A 11 58.51 8.25 -24.95
CA SER A 11 58.97 9.31 -25.89
C SER A 11 59.74 8.76 -27.11
N THR A 12 59.41 9.08 -28.37
CA THR A 12 59.20 10.43 -28.94
C THR A 12 58.24 10.53 -30.15
N SER A 13 57.69 11.74 -30.31
CA SER A 13 57.01 12.38 -31.45
C SER A 13 57.58 12.19 -32.87
N TYR A 14 56.74 12.46 -33.89
CA TYR A 14 57.14 13.23 -35.10
C TYR A 14 56.01 14.15 -35.62
N ARG A 15 56.36 15.15 -36.45
CA ARG A 15 55.49 16.14 -37.15
C ARG A 15 55.10 15.60 -38.57
N THR A 16 54.32 16.22 -39.47
CA THR A 16 54.08 17.67 -39.73
C THR A 16 52.82 18.00 -40.57
N THR A 17 52.28 19.19 -40.30
CA THR A 17 51.38 20.14 -41.01
C THR A 17 51.78 20.53 -42.47
N PRO A 18 51.09 21.46 -43.20
CA PRO A 18 49.63 21.78 -43.35
C PRO A 18 49.18 22.31 -44.77
N THR A 19 47.88 22.62 -44.93
CA THR A 19 47.30 23.71 -45.78
C THR A 19 46.11 24.33 -45.00
N ARG A 20 45.84 25.65 -44.81
CA ARG A 20 45.81 26.89 -45.65
C ARG A 20 44.75 26.84 -46.78
N SER A 21 43.82 27.80 -46.93
CA SER A 21 43.48 29.08 -46.24
C SER A 21 41.93 29.26 -46.22
N ALA A 22 41.24 30.36 -45.86
CA ALA A 22 41.53 31.78 -45.53
C ALA A 22 40.51 32.32 -44.45
N VAL A 23 40.51 33.53 -43.85
CA VAL A 23 40.31 34.94 -44.31
C VAL A 23 38.92 35.14 -45.00
N SER A 24 37.98 36.02 -44.59
CA SER A 24 37.90 37.20 -43.68
C SER A 24 36.40 37.55 -43.37
N ASN A 25 35.96 38.47 -42.49
CA ASN A 25 36.41 39.14 -41.24
C ASN A 25 35.29 40.19 -40.84
N TRP A 26 35.48 41.00 -39.77
CA TRP A 26 34.73 42.22 -39.35
C TRP A 26 33.35 42.11 -38.61
N GLN A 27 33.41 42.48 -37.32
CA GLN A 27 32.62 43.50 -36.58
C GLN A 27 31.06 43.53 -36.50
N THR A 28 30.60 43.60 -35.22
CA THR A 28 29.51 44.43 -34.65
C THR A 28 28.12 44.55 -35.31
N SER A 29 27.07 44.23 -34.55
CA SER A 29 26.14 45.23 -33.96
C SER A 29 24.96 44.58 -33.20
N TRP A 30 24.36 45.32 -32.25
CA TRP A 30 22.97 45.12 -31.80
C TRP A 30 22.05 45.92 -32.73
N PRO A 31 20.79 45.50 -32.99
CA PRO A 31 19.69 46.14 -32.25
C PRO A 31 18.40 45.31 -32.04
N THR A 32 17.58 45.80 -31.11
CA THR A 32 16.09 45.77 -31.15
C THR A 32 15.62 47.25 -31.09
N PRO A 33 14.32 47.63 -31.25
CA PRO A 33 13.08 46.86 -31.52
C PRO A 33 12.18 47.52 -32.62
N ILE A 34 10.84 47.28 -32.58
CA ILE A 34 9.70 48.17 -32.97
C ILE A 34 8.93 47.95 -34.30
N PHE A 35 7.71 47.36 -34.18
CA PHE A 35 6.41 47.65 -34.87
C PHE A 35 6.31 47.53 -36.44
N TRP A 36 5.16 47.62 -37.15
CA TRP A 36 3.75 48.08 -36.88
C TRP A 36 2.73 47.43 -37.87
N ARG A 37 1.41 47.46 -37.53
CA ARG A 37 0.19 47.52 -38.40
C ARG A 37 -0.24 46.25 -39.18
N SER A 38 -1.53 45.98 -39.51
CA SER A 38 -2.83 46.73 -39.41
C SER A 38 -4.02 45.78 -39.04
N VAL A 39 -4.94 46.10 -38.11
CA VAL A 39 -6.28 46.78 -38.25
C VAL A 39 -7.33 45.99 -39.09
N SER A 40 -8.46 45.51 -38.54
CA SER A 40 -9.71 46.28 -38.23
C SER A 40 -10.54 45.58 -37.12
N VAL A 41 -11.00 46.21 -36.02
CA VAL A 41 -12.06 47.25 -35.85
C VAL A 41 -13.50 46.70 -35.92
N ILE A 42 -14.23 46.78 -34.79
CA ILE A 42 -15.44 47.61 -34.59
C ILE A 42 -15.53 48.05 -33.11
N ARG A 43 -16.32 49.10 -32.85
CA ARG A 43 -16.45 49.97 -31.66
C ARG A 43 -17.70 49.59 -30.79
N SER A 44 -18.02 50.11 -29.59
CA SER A 44 -17.46 51.17 -28.69
C SER A 44 -18.23 51.29 -27.34
N ASN A 45 -17.62 51.96 -26.34
CA ASN A 45 -18.24 52.83 -25.29
C ASN A 45 -19.10 52.18 -24.15
N THR A 46 -19.25 52.74 -22.93
CA THR A 46 -18.77 54.03 -22.34
C THR A 46 -18.48 53.97 -20.82
N THR A 47 -17.79 55.01 -20.34
CA THR A 47 -17.11 55.35 -19.06
C THR A 47 -17.88 55.36 -17.69
N PRO A 48 -17.17 55.56 -16.54
CA PRO A 48 -17.69 55.35 -15.17
C PRO A 48 -17.82 56.61 -14.27
N LYS A 49 -18.19 56.45 -12.98
CA LYS A 49 -18.11 57.52 -11.95
C LYS A 49 -17.53 57.09 -10.57
N ARG A 50 -16.76 58.04 -10.04
CA ARG A 50 -16.23 58.36 -8.69
C ARG A 50 -17.22 58.19 -7.50
N ALA A 51 -16.85 58.27 -6.20
CA ALA A 51 -15.57 58.15 -5.44
C ALA A 51 -15.83 58.36 -3.91
N ALA A 52 -14.77 58.30 -3.07
CA ALA A 52 -14.66 58.88 -1.71
C ALA A 52 -15.51 58.25 -0.57
N LEU A 53 -15.25 58.43 0.74
CA LEU A 53 -14.10 59.05 1.46
C LEU A 53 -13.67 58.14 2.65
N ALA A 54 -13.10 58.67 3.75
CA ALA A 54 -12.34 57.91 4.75
C ALA A 54 -12.68 58.25 6.23
N ALA A 55 -12.04 57.50 7.14
CA ALA A 55 -11.54 57.90 8.47
C ALA A 55 -12.26 57.49 9.79
N ALA A 56 -11.43 56.95 10.70
CA ALA A 56 -11.32 57.25 12.15
C ALA A 56 -12.12 56.47 13.23
N VAL A 57 -11.55 56.58 14.46
CA VAL A 57 -12.05 56.21 15.82
C VAL A 57 -12.27 54.70 16.08
N ARG A 58 -11.44 53.94 16.84
CA ARG A 58 -10.97 53.98 18.27
C ARG A 58 -11.99 53.54 19.36
N ARG A 59 -11.67 52.37 19.95
CA ARG A 59 -11.66 52.02 21.41
C ARG A 59 -12.98 51.82 22.19
N ARG A 60 -12.95 50.79 23.08
CA ARG A 60 -13.76 50.56 24.31
C ARG A 60 -15.25 50.27 24.07
N ASN A 61 -16.01 49.61 24.96
CA ASN A 61 -15.73 48.80 26.16
C ASN A 61 -16.84 47.70 26.25
N VAL A 62 -16.59 46.47 26.74
CA VAL A 62 -16.65 45.99 28.14
C VAL A 62 -18.01 46.18 28.84
N CYS A 63 -18.53 45.08 29.41
CA CYS A 63 -19.72 44.95 30.29
C CYS A 63 -21.11 45.17 29.65
N SER A 64 -22.23 44.68 30.21
CA SER A 64 -22.52 43.51 31.10
C SER A 64 -24.04 43.43 31.39
N LEU A 65 -24.54 42.32 31.98
CA LEU A 65 -25.86 42.21 32.66
C LEU A 65 -27.09 42.32 31.71
N SER A 66 -28.33 41.90 32.07
CA SER A 66 -28.80 40.81 32.95
C SER A 66 -30.32 40.59 32.82
N CYS A 67 -30.79 39.36 33.07
CA CYS A 67 -32.09 38.98 33.69
C CYS A 67 -33.45 39.54 33.19
N GLY A 68 -34.39 38.63 32.90
CA GLY A 68 -35.85 38.82 33.05
C GLY A 68 -36.68 38.76 31.74
N THR A 69 -37.91 38.22 31.70
CA THR A 69 -38.65 37.37 32.67
C THR A 69 -39.75 36.53 31.97
N LYS A 70 -40.37 35.57 32.67
CA LYS A 70 -41.55 34.73 32.26
C LYS A 70 -42.89 35.51 32.35
N PRO A 71 -44.11 35.00 31.98
CA PRO A 71 -44.59 33.59 31.82
C PRO A 71 -45.38 33.30 30.50
N GLY A 72 -45.95 32.13 30.18
CA GLY A 72 -46.18 30.83 30.87
C GLY A 72 -46.40 29.71 29.80
N THR A 73 -47.39 28.78 29.81
CA THR A 73 -48.33 28.25 30.84
C THR A 73 -49.12 27.02 30.28
N SER A 74 -49.34 25.97 31.11
CA SER A 74 -50.31 24.83 30.96
C SER A 74 -50.14 23.85 29.75
N THR A 75 -50.57 22.57 29.74
CA THR A 75 -51.17 21.64 30.74
C THR A 75 -50.42 20.27 30.74
N THR A 76 -50.79 19.32 31.62
CA THR A 76 -50.24 17.94 31.72
C THR A 76 -51.35 16.96 32.10
N PRO A 77 -51.14 15.63 31.99
CA PRO A 77 -51.30 14.82 33.22
C PRO A 77 -50.42 13.53 33.34
N TRP A 78 -49.63 13.44 34.44
CA TRP A 78 -49.28 12.23 35.22
C TRP A 78 -48.62 11.00 34.50
N ARG A 79 -47.96 10.01 35.11
CA ARG A 79 -47.63 9.52 36.48
C ARG A 79 -46.34 8.66 36.34
N ARG A 80 -45.39 8.41 37.28
CA ARG A 80 -45.20 8.60 38.74
C ARG A 80 -43.66 8.74 39.05
N SER A 81 -43.34 9.36 40.19
CA SER A 81 -42.20 9.19 41.15
C SER A 81 -41.21 7.99 41.04
N ALA A 82 -39.98 8.01 41.59
CA ALA A 82 -39.37 8.88 42.63
C ALA A 82 -37.80 8.85 42.57
N THR A 83 -37.05 9.97 42.66
CA THR A 83 -36.45 10.69 43.84
C THR A 83 -35.26 9.99 44.55
N TRP A 84 -34.15 10.64 44.98
CA TRP A 84 -33.79 12.08 45.00
C TRP A 84 -32.26 12.40 45.00
N SER A 85 -31.95 13.71 45.07
CA SER A 85 -30.72 14.47 44.72
C SER A 85 -29.53 14.48 45.75
N PRO A 86 -28.36 15.11 45.42
CA PRO A 86 -27.12 15.12 46.23
C PRO A 86 -26.84 16.47 46.97
N VAL A 87 -25.67 16.58 47.65
CA VAL A 87 -25.16 17.82 48.31
C VAL A 87 -23.64 18.03 48.07
N ASP A 88 -23.22 19.30 48.10
CA ASP A 88 -21.88 19.87 47.79
C ASP A 88 -20.73 19.60 48.77
N GLY A 89 -19.51 20.06 48.42
CA GLY A 89 -18.46 20.41 49.40
C GLY A 89 -16.99 20.33 48.94
N ARG A 90 -16.33 21.49 48.74
CA ARG A 90 -14.85 21.62 48.64
C ARG A 90 -14.30 22.28 49.94
N PRO A 91 -12.97 22.46 50.13
CA PRO A 91 -11.88 21.48 50.10
C PRO A 91 -10.98 21.59 51.37
N ARG A 92 -10.27 20.52 51.78
CA ARG A 92 -9.12 20.64 52.71
C ARG A 92 -7.98 19.68 52.37
N SER A 93 -6.77 20.13 52.67
CA SER A 93 -5.49 19.46 52.38
C SER A 93 -4.96 18.66 53.57
N TRP A 94 -4.35 17.50 53.31
CA TRP A 94 -3.42 16.83 54.24
C TRP A 94 -2.21 16.28 53.48
N LYS A 95 -1.05 16.21 54.15
CA LYS A 95 0.21 15.67 53.61
C LYS A 95 0.46 14.24 54.11
N HIS A 96 1.15 13.45 53.28
CA HIS A 96 1.93 12.24 53.56
C HIS A 96 1.49 11.26 54.68
N THR A 97 1.18 10.01 54.30
CA THR A 97 1.80 8.80 54.89
C THR A 97 1.57 7.58 53.99
N GLY A 98 2.45 6.57 54.08
CA GLY A 98 2.11 5.15 53.86
C GLY A 98 1.97 4.64 52.41
N VAL A 99 3.07 4.15 51.81
CA VAL A 99 3.00 3.22 50.67
C VAL A 99 3.00 1.77 51.19
N PRO A 100 1.98 0.94 50.88
CA PRO A 100 2.03 -0.50 51.17
C PRO A 100 2.93 -1.23 50.16
N LYS A 101 4.01 -1.88 50.64
CA LYS A 101 4.75 -2.87 49.85
C LYS A 101 4.09 -4.26 49.99
N PRO A 102 4.04 -5.09 48.93
CA PRO A 102 3.73 -6.51 49.08
C PRO A 102 4.83 -7.22 49.89
N ARG A 103 4.46 -8.29 50.61
CA ARG A 103 5.41 -9.16 51.35
C ARG A 103 5.86 -10.36 50.48
N PRO A 104 7.05 -10.93 50.73
CA PRO A 104 7.65 -11.95 49.86
C PRO A 104 7.35 -13.39 50.31
N ILE A 105 7.68 -14.35 49.43
CA ILE A 105 8.02 -15.73 49.78
C ILE A 105 9.51 -15.92 49.48
N SER A 106 10.25 -16.58 50.38
CA SER A 106 11.71 -16.58 50.42
C SER A 106 12.37 -17.88 49.92
N ILE A 107 13.55 -17.72 49.33
CA ILE A 107 14.45 -18.79 48.87
C ILE A 107 15.10 -19.52 50.05
N PHE A 108 15.39 -20.82 49.90
CA PHE A 108 16.36 -21.57 50.72
C PHE A 108 17.60 -21.94 49.88
N ARG A 109 18.79 -22.04 50.51
CA ARG A 109 20.09 -22.15 49.79
C ARG A 109 21.17 -22.88 50.60
N ALA A 110 21.70 -23.99 50.04
CA ALA A 110 22.98 -24.65 50.38
C ALA A 110 23.30 -25.70 49.27
N GLY A 111 24.53 -26.17 49.03
CA GLY A 111 25.85 -25.71 49.51
C GLY A 111 26.96 -26.79 49.46
N CYS A 112 27.73 -26.86 48.35
CA CYS A 112 28.92 -27.73 48.14
C CYS A 112 28.64 -29.27 48.10
N CYS A 113 29.43 -30.17 47.48
CA CYS A 113 30.86 -30.15 47.10
C CYS A 113 31.22 -31.20 46.00
N GLY A 114 32.41 -31.10 45.37
CA GLY A 114 33.04 -32.08 44.42
C GLY A 114 32.61 -31.95 42.93
N ARG A 115 33.43 -31.96 41.85
CA ARG A 115 34.81 -32.37 41.42
C ARG A 115 34.91 -33.63 40.54
N PHE A 116 35.92 -33.61 39.66
CA PHE A 116 36.25 -34.50 38.52
C PHE A 116 35.31 -34.35 37.31
N ASP A 117 35.70 -34.08 36.05
CA ASP A 117 36.94 -34.07 35.23
C ASP A 117 37.04 -35.20 34.20
N THR A 118 37.20 -34.84 32.91
CA THR A 118 37.79 -35.63 31.79
C THR A 118 37.05 -36.91 31.32
N ALA A 119 37.10 -37.37 30.05
CA ALA A 119 37.63 -36.82 28.80
C ALA A 119 36.98 -37.53 27.57
N LEU A 120 37.62 -37.39 26.39
CA LEU A 120 37.44 -38.06 25.09
C LEU A 120 37.18 -39.61 25.19
N THR A 121 36.70 -40.34 24.18
CA THR A 121 37.19 -40.38 22.79
C THR A 121 36.23 -41.06 21.78
N THR A 122 36.54 -40.88 20.49
CA THR A 122 35.99 -41.46 19.25
C THR A 122 35.43 -42.90 19.26
N GLY A 123 34.17 -43.05 18.81
CA GLY A 123 33.75 -43.73 17.56
C GLY A 123 34.14 -45.17 17.23
N PHE A 124 33.21 -45.91 16.58
CA PHE A 124 33.44 -46.64 15.32
C PHE A 124 32.10 -46.96 14.64
N ALA A 125 32.11 -47.30 13.34
CA ALA A 125 30.94 -47.72 12.57
C ALA A 125 31.03 -49.19 12.14
N LEU A 126 29.90 -49.82 11.83
CA LEU A 126 29.87 -51.05 11.02
C LEU A 126 28.54 -51.25 10.29
N THR A 127 28.63 -51.67 9.03
CA THR A 127 27.52 -51.88 8.10
C THR A 127 27.50 -53.34 7.65
N LYS A 128 26.32 -53.98 7.51
CA LYS A 128 26.01 -54.89 6.39
C LYS A 128 24.58 -55.46 6.37
N TYR A 129 24.01 -55.42 5.16
CA TYR A 129 23.16 -56.42 4.49
C TYR A 129 22.78 -57.72 5.22
N CYS A 130 21.50 -58.09 5.10
CA CYS A 130 21.12 -59.28 4.31
C CYS A 130 19.72 -59.08 3.69
N SER A 131 19.29 -59.94 2.75
CA SER A 131 18.06 -59.79 1.96
C SER A 131 17.51 -61.14 1.45
N ILE A 132 16.33 -61.09 0.80
CA ILE A 132 15.61 -62.20 0.10
C ILE A 132 14.81 -63.14 1.04
N GLY A 133 13.59 -63.50 0.62
CA GLY A 133 12.74 -64.47 1.32
C GLY A 133 11.24 -64.36 1.00
N SER A 134 10.83 -64.71 -0.24
CA SER A 134 9.42 -64.69 -0.67
C SER A 134 8.74 -66.07 -0.59
N ALA A 135 7.55 -66.16 0.00
CA ALA A 135 6.68 -67.33 -0.07
C ALA A 135 5.20 -66.94 -0.11
N ASN A 136 4.41 -67.60 -0.96
CA ASN A 136 2.97 -67.37 -1.08
C ASN A 136 2.18 -68.27 -0.11
N PHE A 137 1.06 -67.78 0.41
CA PHE A 137 -0.04 -68.62 0.89
C PHE A 137 -1.38 -67.96 0.56
N SER A 138 -2.35 -68.76 0.13
CA SER A 138 -3.69 -68.30 -0.27
C SER A 138 -4.76 -69.03 0.54
N SER A 139 -5.71 -68.27 1.11
CA SER A 139 -7.00 -68.80 1.58
C SER A 139 -8.06 -67.70 1.66
N THR A 140 -9.11 -67.87 0.87
CA THR A 140 -10.52 -67.47 1.07
C THR A 140 -10.86 -66.29 2.01
N GLU A 141 -11.51 -65.27 1.44
CA GLU A 141 -12.36 -64.32 2.20
C GLU A 141 -13.54 -65.03 2.90
N PRO A 142 -14.17 -64.35 3.87
CA PRO A 142 -15.59 -64.02 3.65
C PRO A 142 -15.87 -62.51 3.66
N THR A 143 -16.87 -62.13 2.86
CA THR A 143 -17.28 -60.75 2.56
C THR A 143 -17.91 -60.00 3.73
N GLY A 144 -17.63 -58.69 3.86
CA GLY A 144 -18.26 -57.85 4.89
C GLY A 144 -17.86 -56.36 4.91
N LEU A 145 -18.65 -55.52 4.23
CA LEU A 145 -18.70 -54.04 4.33
C LEU A 145 -17.35 -53.28 4.46
N ARG A 146 -16.73 -52.90 3.33
CA ARG A 146 -15.80 -51.74 3.32
C ARG A 146 -15.54 -51.06 1.98
N ASP A 147 -16.58 -50.81 1.18
CA ASP A 147 -16.52 -49.91 0.02
C ASP A 147 -16.30 -48.44 0.43
N ARG A 148 -15.06 -48.13 0.82
CA ARG A 148 -14.53 -46.77 0.69
C ARG A 148 -14.33 -46.52 -0.80
N MET A 149 -15.27 -45.81 -1.40
CA MET A 149 -15.24 -45.36 -2.79
C MET A 149 -13.92 -44.62 -3.09
N LYS A 150 -12.90 -45.35 -3.56
CA LYS A 150 -11.62 -44.79 -3.98
C LYS A 150 -11.86 -44.03 -5.28
N ILE A 151 -12.17 -42.73 -5.16
CA ILE A 151 -12.17 -41.82 -6.31
C ILE A 151 -10.73 -41.76 -6.82
N SER A 152 -10.44 -42.54 -7.85
CA SER A 152 -9.16 -42.54 -8.57
C SER A 152 -9.06 -41.25 -9.39
N LEU A 153 -8.70 -40.17 -8.72
CA LEU A 153 -8.46 -38.87 -9.33
C LEU A 153 -7.37 -39.03 -10.40
N PRO A 154 -7.57 -38.52 -11.63
CA PRO A 154 -6.53 -38.55 -12.64
C PRO A 154 -5.34 -37.71 -12.18
N VAL A 155 -4.18 -38.35 -12.05
CA VAL A 155 -2.90 -37.66 -11.93
C VAL A 155 -2.66 -36.96 -13.27
N LEU A 156 -2.64 -35.64 -13.26
CA LEU A 156 -2.22 -34.86 -14.43
C LEU A 156 -0.74 -35.15 -14.66
N ASN A 157 -0.40 -35.78 -15.79
CA ASN A 157 0.99 -35.92 -16.22
C ASN A 157 1.52 -34.54 -16.62
N LEU A 158 2.57 -34.09 -15.92
CA LEU A 158 3.03 -32.69 -15.89
C LEU A 158 4.52 -32.55 -16.25
N GLU A 159 5.08 -33.54 -16.95
CA GLU A 159 6.54 -33.76 -17.07
C GLU A 159 7.28 -32.79 -18.02
N SER A 160 6.61 -31.80 -18.63
CA SER A 160 7.22 -30.88 -19.61
C SER A 160 6.81 -29.40 -19.50
N ALA A 161 5.98 -29.01 -18.52
CA ALA A 161 5.54 -27.62 -18.33
C ALA A 161 5.91 -27.11 -16.94
N GLN A 162 6.43 -25.89 -16.84
CA GLN A 162 6.82 -25.33 -15.54
C GLN A 162 5.59 -25.01 -14.66
N PRO A 163 5.68 -25.18 -13.32
CA PRO A 163 4.54 -25.08 -12.38
C PRO A 163 3.66 -23.83 -12.42
N SER A 164 4.16 -22.73 -12.99
CA SER A 164 3.47 -21.45 -13.17
C SER A 164 2.70 -21.33 -14.47
N ASP A 165 3.18 -22.02 -15.51
CA ASP A 165 2.78 -21.82 -16.91
C ASP A 165 1.59 -22.74 -17.25
N LEU A 166 1.20 -23.57 -16.29
CA LEU A 166 -0.06 -24.29 -16.25
C LEU A 166 -1.20 -23.26 -16.30
N PRO A 167 -2.10 -23.32 -17.30
CA PRO A 167 -3.25 -22.42 -17.34
C PRO A 167 -4.06 -22.59 -16.06
N LEU A 168 -4.57 -21.50 -15.48
CA LEU A 168 -5.35 -21.56 -14.23
C LEU A 168 -6.68 -22.32 -14.39
N THR A 169 -7.11 -22.54 -15.63
CA THR A 169 -8.39 -23.15 -16.02
C THR A 169 -8.67 -24.52 -15.39
N PRO A 170 -7.78 -25.55 -15.39
CA PRO A 170 -8.11 -26.85 -14.80
C PRO A 170 -8.29 -26.79 -13.28
N ILE A 171 -7.53 -25.93 -12.59
CA ILE A 171 -7.70 -25.69 -11.14
C ILE A 171 -9.05 -25.01 -10.90
N ARG A 172 -9.36 -23.95 -11.66
CA ARG A 172 -10.64 -23.23 -11.60
C ARG A 172 -11.85 -24.14 -11.85
N THR A 173 -11.85 -24.88 -12.96
CA THR A 173 -12.93 -25.81 -13.34
C THR A 173 -13.13 -26.87 -12.26
N ARG A 174 -12.04 -27.42 -11.70
CA ARG A 174 -12.13 -28.35 -10.56
C ARG A 174 -12.77 -27.68 -9.35
N LEU A 175 -12.31 -26.49 -8.94
CA LEU A 175 -12.87 -25.73 -7.81
C LEU A 175 -14.34 -25.34 -7.97
N GLN A 176 -14.79 -25.09 -9.20
CA GLN A 176 -16.18 -24.76 -9.54
C GLN A 176 -17.10 -26.00 -9.55
N GLY A 177 -16.55 -27.16 -9.94
CA GLY A 177 -17.27 -28.44 -9.91
C GLY A 177 -17.57 -29.00 -8.52
N LEU A 178 -16.79 -28.65 -7.49
CA LEU A 178 -16.99 -29.14 -6.11
C LEU A 178 -18.36 -28.74 -5.54
N SER A 179 -18.95 -29.61 -4.72
CA SER A 179 -19.98 -29.21 -3.75
C SER A 179 -19.34 -28.64 -2.49
N GLN A 180 -20.14 -27.99 -1.64
CA GLN A 180 -19.67 -27.51 -0.33
C GLN A 180 -19.09 -28.64 0.53
N ARG A 181 -19.69 -29.85 0.46
CA ARG A 181 -19.21 -31.03 1.19
C ARG A 181 -17.84 -31.47 0.71
N ASP A 182 -17.61 -31.44 -0.60
CA ASP A 182 -16.32 -31.85 -1.18
C ASP A 182 -15.21 -30.86 -0.81
N VAL A 183 -15.51 -29.56 -0.71
CA VAL A 183 -14.56 -28.56 -0.18
C VAL A 183 -14.26 -28.83 1.29
N VAL A 184 -15.27 -29.04 2.13
CA VAL A 184 -15.08 -29.31 3.57
C VAL A 184 -14.24 -30.56 3.80
N VAL A 185 -14.50 -31.64 3.06
CA VAL A 185 -13.72 -32.88 3.14
C VAL A 185 -12.32 -32.73 2.58
N TRP A 186 -12.14 -32.12 1.40
CA TRP A 186 -10.83 -32.03 0.74
C TRP A 186 -9.88 -31.05 1.44
N PHE A 187 -10.40 -30.01 2.10
CA PHE A 187 -9.61 -29.07 2.89
C PHE A 187 -9.68 -29.33 4.40
N GLU A 188 -10.13 -30.51 4.83
CA GLU A 188 -10.16 -30.92 6.25
C GLU A 188 -10.70 -29.80 7.18
N LEU A 189 -11.86 -29.22 6.80
CA LEU A 189 -12.51 -28.16 7.57
C LEU A 189 -13.39 -28.78 8.66
N ARG A 190 -13.45 -28.15 9.84
CA ARG A 190 -14.29 -28.60 10.96
C ARG A 190 -15.75 -28.28 10.65
N ASP A 191 -16.72 -29.00 11.25
CA ASP A 191 -18.15 -28.67 11.10
C ASP A 191 -18.53 -27.28 11.63
N SER A 192 -17.71 -26.72 12.53
CA SER A 192 -17.79 -25.33 13.02
C SER A 192 -17.29 -24.28 12.01
N ASP A 193 -16.51 -24.70 11.01
CA ASP A 193 -15.80 -23.80 10.10
C ASP A 193 -16.70 -23.36 8.95
N ARG A 194 -16.93 -22.05 8.87
CA ARG A 194 -17.89 -21.48 7.93
C ARG A 194 -17.18 -21.05 6.65
N LEU A 195 -17.10 -21.98 5.70
CA LEU A 195 -16.62 -21.78 4.33
C LEU A 195 -17.29 -20.57 3.68
N LEU A 196 -16.50 -19.71 3.02
CA LEU A 196 -16.94 -18.52 2.30
C LEU A 196 -16.85 -18.70 0.78
N LYS A 197 -15.67 -19.04 0.26
CA LYS A 197 -15.40 -19.31 -1.16
C LYS A 197 -14.22 -20.29 -1.35
N THR A 198 -14.09 -20.85 -2.54
CA THR A 198 -12.81 -21.38 -3.05
C THR A 198 -12.14 -20.36 -3.98
N THR A 199 -10.81 -20.42 -4.06
CA THR A 199 -9.98 -19.58 -4.95
C THR A 199 -8.70 -20.33 -5.33
N ILE A 200 -7.88 -19.75 -6.22
CA ILE A 200 -6.54 -20.23 -6.53
C ILE A 200 -5.53 -19.45 -5.69
N SER A 201 -4.53 -20.15 -5.16
CA SER A 201 -3.47 -19.60 -4.33
C SER A 201 -2.09 -20.14 -4.76
N LEU A 202 -1.02 -19.74 -4.07
CA LEU A 202 0.32 -20.30 -4.26
C LEU A 202 0.68 -21.27 -3.12
N CYS A 203 1.38 -22.35 -3.44
CA CYS A 203 2.05 -23.19 -2.46
C CYS A 203 3.21 -22.41 -1.82
N PRO A 204 3.32 -22.32 -0.48
CA PRO A 204 4.40 -21.58 0.17
C PRO A 204 5.79 -22.22 -0.01
N SER A 205 5.85 -23.50 -0.41
CA SER A 205 7.11 -24.25 -0.58
C SER A 205 7.63 -24.26 -2.02
N CYS A 206 6.78 -24.51 -3.02
CA CYS A 206 7.20 -24.64 -4.43
C CYS A 206 6.60 -23.58 -5.37
N LEU A 207 5.86 -22.59 -4.84
CA LEU A 207 5.22 -21.50 -5.58
C LEU A 207 4.29 -21.93 -6.75
N ARG A 208 3.97 -23.22 -6.90
CA ARG A 208 2.95 -23.71 -7.85
C ARG A 208 1.57 -23.13 -7.50
N HIS A 209 0.78 -22.81 -8.52
CA HIS A 209 -0.65 -22.51 -8.36
C HIS A 209 -1.40 -23.72 -7.80
N VAL A 210 -2.15 -23.53 -6.71
CA VAL A 210 -2.84 -24.58 -5.96
C VAL A 210 -4.29 -24.20 -5.67
N PRO A 211 -5.21 -25.18 -5.61
CA PRO A 211 -6.57 -24.96 -5.13
C PRO A 211 -6.56 -24.58 -3.64
N ALA A 212 -7.43 -23.64 -3.26
CA ALA A 212 -7.57 -23.16 -1.88
C ALA A 212 -9.03 -22.92 -1.48
N ALA A 213 -9.30 -23.06 -0.18
CA ALA A 213 -10.56 -22.72 0.46
C ALA A 213 -10.36 -21.54 1.43
N VAL A 214 -11.24 -20.54 1.34
CA VAL A 214 -11.29 -19.39 2.25
C VAL A 214 -12.50 -19.55 3.15
N TYR A 215 -12.28 -19.52 4.47
CA TYR A 215 -13.30 -19.83 5.46
C TYR A 215 -13.17 -18.97 6.72
N THR A 216 -14.23 -18.93 7.53
CA THR A 216 -14.22 -18.27 8.84
C THR A 216 -14.17 -19.29 9.97
N ALA A 217 -13.31 -19.02 10.95
CA ALA A 217 -13.12 -19.83 12.14
C ALA A 217 -12.58 -18.95 13.28
N ASP A 218 -13.13 -19.15 14.48
CA ASP A 218 -12.67 -18.49 15.72
C ASP A 218 -12.60 -16.94 15.60
N GLY A 219 -13.57 -16.36 14.88
CA GLY A 219 -13.69 -14.92 14.62
C GLY A 219 -12.78 -14.37 13.53
N ARG A 220 -11.93 -15.20 12.90
CA ARG A 220 -10.96 -14.82 11.86
C ARG A 220 -11.30 -15.41 10.50
N VAL A 221 -10.62 -14.93 9.46
CA VAL A 221 -10.70 -15.47 8.08
C VAL A 221 -9.38 -16.11 7.69
N TRP A 222 -9.44 -17.38 7.33
CA TRP A 222 -8.31 -18.24 7.02
C TRP A 222 -8.32 -18.64 5.54
N ILE A 223 -7.15 -18.99 5.02
CA ILE A 223 -7.00 -19.69 3.74
C ILE A 223 -6.22 -20.98 3.94
N LYS A 224 -6.83 -22.11 3.57
CA LYS A 224 -6.18 -23.42 3.52
C LYS A 224 -6.01 -23.86 2.07
N LYS A 225 -4.86 -24.47 1.76
CA LYS A 225 -4.42 -24.76 0.39
C LYS A 225 -3.95 -26.21 0.29
N GLN A 226 -4.27 -26.87 -0.83
CA GLN A 226 -3.78 -28.23 -1.10
C GLN A 226 -2.70 -28.20 -2.19
N CYS A 227 -1.45 -28.41 -1.81
CA CYS A 227 -0.40 -28.79 -2.74
C CYS A 227 -0.44 -30.32 -2.98
N PRO A 228 -0.27 -30.81 -4.23
CA PRO A 228 -0.08 -32.23 -4.50
C PRO A 228 1.22 -32.82 -3.92
N GLU A 229 2.26 -31.98 -3.76
CA GLU A 229 3.59 -32.39 -3.28
C GLU A 229 3.79 -32.10 -1.79
N HIS A 230 3.32 -30.93 -1.34
CA HIS A 230 3.61 -30.39 -0.01
C HIS A 230 2.42 -30.47 0.97
N GLY A 231 1.34 -31.17 0.58
CA GLY A 231 0.17 -31.38 1.44
C GLY A 231 -0.66 -30.12 1.69
N LEU A 232 -1.30 -30.07 2.85
CA LEU A 232 -2.08 -28.91 3.30
C LEU A 232 -1.18 -27.82 3.89
N SER A 233 -1.52 -26.56 3.62
CA SER A 233 -0.89 -25.38 4.23
C SER A 233 -1.93 -24.30 4.53
N GLU A 234 -1.69 -23.49 5.56
CA GLU A 234 -2.67 -22.56 6.12
C GLU A 234 -2.05 -21.19 6.45
N ALA A 235 -2.84 -20.13 6.34
CA ALA A 235 -2.50 -18.78 6.76
C ALA A 235 -3.75 -17.97 7.13
N VAL A 236 -3.59 -16.94 7.95
CA VAL A 236 -4.66 -15.96 8.18
C VAL A 236 -4.67 -14.90 7.06
N ILE A 237 -5.86 -14.62 6.51
CA ILE A 237 -6.07 -13.47 5.63
C ILE A 237 -6.47 -12.25 6.47
N GLU A 238 -7.36 -12.43 7.44
CA GLU A 238 -7.90 -11.35 8.26
C GLU A 238 -8.21 -11.81 9.69
N ASN A 239 -7.63 -11.15 10.71
CA ASN A 239 -7.81 -11.49 12.12
C ASN A 239 -9.18 -11.09 12.72
N ASP A 240 -10.04 -10.41 11.95
CA ASP A 240 -11.42 -10.12 12.34
C ASP A 240 -12.35 -10.20 11.13
N GLU A 241 -13.22 -11.21 11.13
CA GLU A 241 -14.13 -11.48 10.02
C GLU A 241 -15.05 -10.28 9.68
N GLN A 242 -15.28 -9.33 10.59
CA GLN A 242 -16.10 -8.13 10.30
C GLN A 242 -15.45 -7.20 9.25
N PHE A 243 -14.15 -7.37 8.99
CA PHE A 243 -13.38 -6.56 8.05
C PHE A 243 -13.14 -7.27 6.70
N TYR A 244 -13.51 -8.54 6.58
CA TYR A 244 -13.39 -9.30 5.33
C TYR A 244 -14.68 -9.21 4.51
N PHE A 245 -14.56 -8.85 3.23
CA PHE A 245 -15.67 -8.78 2.29
C PHE A 245 -15.45 -9.73 1.12
N LEU A 246 -16.52 -10.40 0.69
CA LEU A 246 -16.58 -11.14 -0.57
C LEU A 246 -16.85 -10.16 -1.72
N SER A 247 -16.48 -10.54 -2.94
CA SER A 247 -16.60 -9.68 -4.13
C SER A 247 -17.64 -10.23 -5.10
N ASN A 248 -18.48 -9.36 -5.68
CA ASN A 248 -19.27 -9.77 -6.85
C ASN A 248 -18.41 -9.99 -8.10
N LYS A 249 -17.09 -9.74 -8.02
CA LYS A 249 -16.07 -10.05 -9.05
C LYS A 249 -15.17 -11.24 -8.67
N ASP A 250 -15.48 -12.00 -7.62
CA ASP A 250 -14.84 -13.30 -7.35
C ASP A 250 -15.15 -14.25 -8.52
N CYS A 251 -14.12 -14.84 -9.15
CA CYS A 251 -14.26 -15.61 -10.38
C CYS A 251 -13.37 -16.87 -10.44
N CYS A 252 -12.35 -17.00 -9.60
CA CYS A 252 -11.31 -18.04 -9.66
C CYS A 252 -11.72 -19.38 -9.02
N GLY A 253 -12.84 -19.40 -8.31
CA GLY A 253 -13.44 -20.60 -7.73
C GLY A 253 -14.94 -20.46 -7.60
N LYS A 254 -15.49 -20.88 -6.46
CA LYS A 254 -16.93 -20.95 -6.18
C LYS A 254 -17.25 -20.29 -4.85
N ARG A 255 -18.24 -19.39 -4.84
CA ARG A 255 -18.75 -18.75 -3.63
C ARG A 255 -19.82 -19.63 -2.98
N TYR A 256 -19.78 -19.73 -1.65
CA TYR A 256 -20.70 -20.55 -0.83
C TYR A 256 -21.52 -19.74 0.17
N ARG A 257 -21.22 -18.44 0.32
CA ARG A 257 -21.95 -17.49 1.17
C ARG A 257 -22.09 -16.15 0.48
N ASP A 258 -23.17 -15.43 0.76
CA ASP A 258 -23.40 -14.07 0.28
C ASP A 258 -23.34 -13.01 1.40
N ASP A 259 -22.96 -13.40 2.64
CA ASP A 259 -22.72 -12.43 3.70
C ASP A 259 -21.45 -11.60 3.44
N ARG A 260 -21.51 -10.30 3.74
CA ARG A 260 -20.45 -9.32 3.43
C ARG A 260 -20.03 -9.32 1.95
N LEU A 261 -20.93 -9.69 1.04
CA LEU A 261 -20.75 -9.50 -0.40
C LEU A 261 -20.80 -8.01 -0.75
N LEU A 262 -19.70 -7.46 -1.26
CA LEU A 262 -19.66 -6.10 -1.79
C LEU A 262 -19.93 -6.13 -3.30
N THR A 263 -21.05 -5.52 -3.69
CA THR A 263 -21.46 -5.38 -5.10
C THR A 263 -20.86 -4.11 -5.70
N PHE A 264 -19.86 -4.28 -6.58
CA PHE A 264 -19.45 -3.23 -7.51
C PHE A 264 -20.39 -3.20 -8.72
N PRO A 265 -20.87 -2.02 -9.15
CA PRO A 265 -21.65 -1.93 -10.40
C PRO A 265 -20.77 -2.26 -11.61
N THR A 266 -21.35 -2.97 -12.58
CA THR A 266 -20.80 -3.13 -13.94
C THR A 266 -21.05 -1.83 -14.71
N TYR A 267 -19.98 -1.23 -15.22
CA TYR A 267 -20.00 0.09 -15.88
C TYR A 267 -20.02 -0.09 -17.41
N GLN A 268 -21.21 -0.27 -17.99
CA GLN A 268 -21.40 -0.45 -19.45
C GLN A 268 -20.88 0.74 -20.29
N THR A 269 -20.91 1.95 -19.72
CA THR A 269 -20.10 3.08 -20.18
C THR A 269 -18.99 3.32 -19.18
N GLY A 270 -17.80 3.69 -19.67
CA GLY A 270 -16.60 3.82 -18.85
C GLY A 270 -16.79 4.74 -17.64
N CYS A 271 -16.14 4.38 -16.53
CA CYS A 271 -16.27 4.99 -15.20
C CYS A 271 -15.80 6.48 -15.11
N CYS A 272 -15.52 7.11 -16.26
CA CYS A 272 -15.31 8.55 -16.49
C CYS A 272 -15.75 8.85 -17.92
N GLY A 273 -16.54 9.91 -18.13
CA GLY A 273 -17.18 10.18 -19.42
C GLY A 273 -16.24 10.65 -20.55
N GLY A 274 -16.65 10.38 -21.79
CA GLY A 274 -15.90 10.67 -23.02
C GLY A 274 -15.52 9.38 -23.76
N ASP A 275 -16.49 8.80 -24.46
CA ASP A 275 -16.38 7.74 -25.49
C ASP A 275 -15.55 6.48 -25.16
N GLN A 276 -15.26 6.25 -23.88
CA GLN A 276 -14.50 5.12 -23.38
C GLN A 276 -15.42 4.05 -22.80
N THR A 277 -15.19 2.80 -23.17
CA THR A 277 -15.67 1.64 -22.41
C THR A 277 -14.66 1.33 -21.30
N CYS A 278 -15.15 1.01 -20.10
CA CYS A 278 -14.38 0.13 -19.24
C CYS A 278 -14.59 -1.28 -19.80
N GLY A 279 -13.50 -2.03 -20.02
CA GLY A 279 -13.64 -3.46 -20.30
C GLY A 279 -14.38 -4.14 -19.14
N ASP A 280 -15.43 -4.89 -19.46
CA ASP A 280 -16.07 -5.76 -18.47
C ASP A 280 -15.06 -6.79 -17.95
N GLY A 281 -15.21 -7.16 -16.66
CA GLY A 281 -14.41 -8.23 -16.06
C GLY A 281 -14.54 -9.54 -16.85
N PRO A 282 -13.51 -10.40 -16.88
CA PRO A 282 -13.00 -10.90 -18.17
C PRO A 282 -13.95 -11.84 -18.93
N ALA A 283 -14.82 -11.24 -19.76
CA ALA A 283 -15.60 -11.95 -20.76
C ALA A 283 -14.80 -12.19 -22.05
N ASN A 284 -13.93 -11.24 -22.41
CA ASN A 284 -13.21 -11.19 -23.69
C ASN A 284 -11.68 -11.35 -23.51
N ALA A 285 -11.25 -12.32 -22.71
CA ALA A 285 -9.83 -12.69 -22.64
C ALA A 285 -9.47 -13.52 -23.89
N SER A 286 -8.90 -12.87 -24.91
CA SER A 286 -8.72 -13.41 -26.26
C SER A 286 -7.54 -14.36 -26.46
N ASP A 287 -6.66 -14.51 -25.47
CA ASP A 287 -5.63 -15.56 -25.45
C ASP A 287 -6.00 -16.67 -24.44
N PRO A 288 -6.32 -17.90 -24.89
CA PRO A 288 -6.69 -19.00 -24.00
C PRO A 288 -5.56 -19.49 -23.08
N ARG A 289 -4.32 -19.01 -23.26
CA ARG A 289 -3.15 -19.38 -22.45
C ARG A 289 -3.01 -18.55 -21.17
N PHE A 290 -3.44 -17.28 -21.14
CA PHE A 290 -3.18 -16.35 -20.03
C PHE A 290 -4.40 -15.60 -19.44
N PRO A 291 -5.63 -16.16 -19.41
CA PRO A 291 -6.85 -15.34 -19.48
C PRO A 291 -7.28 -14.68 -18.15
N TRP A 292 -6.55 -14.91 -17.04
CA TRP A 292 -6.95 -14.50 -15.67
C TRP A 292 -5.81 -13.89 -14.83
N THR A 293 -4.64 -13.73 -15.44
CA THR A 293 -3.45 -13.05 -14.86
C THR A 293 -3.05 -11.85 -15.71
N ASP A 294 -3.34 -11.85 -17.02
CA ASP A 294 -3.09 -10.70 -17.88
C ASP A 294 -3.77 -9.43 -17.35
N GLN A 295 -2.95 -8.43 -17.00
CA GLN A 295 -3.42 -7.13 -16.54
C GLN A 295 -3.60 -6.14 -17.69
N SER A 296 -3.45 -6.51 -18.97
CA SER A 296 -3.53 -5.60 -20.13
C SER A 296 -4.85 -4.80 -20.14
N GLN A 297 -5.97 -5.45 -19.84
CA GLN A 297 -7.30 -4.82 -19.78
C GLN A 297 -7.60 -4.15 -18.42
N ASN A 298 -6.85 -4.48 -17.36
CA ASN A 298 -7.08 -3.91 -16.03
C ASN A 298 -6.59 -2.45 -15.94
N LYS A 299 -7.40 -1.60 -15.28
CA LYS A 299 -7.07 -0.18 -15.11
C LYS A 299 -5.89 0.00 -14.14
N SER A 300 -4.79 0.56 -14.65
CA SER A 300 -3.65 1.04 -13.85
C SER A 300 -4.01 2.31 -13.07
N CYS A 301 -4.31 2.19 -11.77
CA CYS A 301 -4.37 3.34 -10.85
C CYS A 301 -2.95 3.89 -10.58
N THR A 302 -2.00 2.97 -10.41
CA THR A 302 -0.58 3.24 -10.21
C THR A 302 0.21 2.20 -10.98
N VAL A 303 1.20 2.62 -11.77
CA VAL A 303 2.26 1.74 -12.29
C VAL A 303 3.55 2.02 -11.53
N LEU A 304 4.11 1.02 -10.87
CA LEU A 304 5.44 1.06 -10.26
C LEU A 304 6.48 0.75 -11.32
N VAL A 305 7.47 1.63 -11.47
CA VAL A 305 8.56 1.49 -12.44
C VAL A 305 9.86 1.44 -11.66
N GLU A 306 10.41 0.24 -11.50
CA GLU A 306 11.73 0.05 -10.92
C GLU A 306 12.78 0.46 -11.95
N ILE A 307 13.53 1.54 -11.68
CA ILE A 307 14.59 2.05 -12.59
C ILE A 307 16.00 1.65 -12.16
N THR A 308 16.16 1.14 -10.94
CA THR A 308 17.40 0.52 -10.46
C THR A 308 17.12 -0.50 -9.37
N ASN A 309 17.91 -1.58 -9.31
CA ASN A 309 17.89 -2.52 -8.19
C ASN A 309 18.92 -2.18 -7.09
N ALA A 310 19.63 -1.05 -7.22
CA ALA A 310 20.58 -0.53 -6.23
C ALA A 310 19.86 0.24 -5.11
N CYS A 311 20.35 0.10 -3.88
CA CYS A 311 19.85 0.83 -2.72
C CYS A 311 20.99 1.17 -1.75
N ASN A 312 20.92 2.36 -1.14
CA ASN A 312 21.83 2.79 -0.07
C ASN A 312 21.32 2.40 1.34
N LEU A 313 20.43 1.41 1.44
CA LEU A 313 20.00 0.78 2.70
C LEU A 313 19.85 -0.74 2.56
N SER A 314 20.29 -1.46 3.59
CA SER A 314 20.25 -2.93 3.71
C SER A 314 19.03 -3.45 4.47
N CYS A 315 17.87 -2.76 4.36
CA CYS A 315 16.62 -3.02 5.09
C CYS A 315 16.29 -4.52 5.26
N LYS A 316 15.96 -4.97 6.49
CA LYS A 316 15.61 -6.38 6.80
C LYS A 316 14.27 -6.84 6.21
N VAL A 317 13.40 -5.91 5.84
CA VAL A 317 12.07 -6.16 5.22
C VAL A 317 11.92 -5.45 3.87
N CYS A 318 12.72 -5.86 2.90
CA CYS A 318 12.75 -5.30 1.54
C CYS A 318 12.04 -6.24 0.56
N TYR A 319 10.82 -5.88 0.15
CA TYR A 319 9.93 -6.69 -0.69
C TYR A 319 10.55 -7.16 -2.03
N SER A 320 11.58 -6.45 -2.50
CA SER A 320 12.27 -6.64 -3.79
C SER A 320 13.71 -7.17 -3.70
N ASP A 321 14.27 -7.33 -2.49
CA ASP A 321 15.71 -7.56 -2.24
C ASP A 321 16.68 -6.65 -3.03
N ALA A 322 16.41 -5.35 -3.07
CA ALA A 322 17.31 -4.39 -3.72
C ALA A 322 18.71 -4.34 -3.08
N ARG A 323 19.69 -5.00 -3.72
CA ARG A 323 21.14 -5.01 -3.42
C ARG A 323 22.02 -4.86 -4.66
N GLY A 324 21.42 -4.75 -5.84
CA GLY A 324 22.13 -4.92 -7.10
C GLY A 324 22.90 -3.68 -7.55
N ASP A 325 23.58 -3.82 -8.68
CA ASP A 325 24.41 -2.81 -9.31
C ASP A 325 23.82 -2.35 -10.66
N ARG A 326 22.49 -2.42 -10.88
CA ARG A 326 21.88 -2.33 -12.21
C ARG A 326 20.85 -1.23 -12.39
N VAL A 327 20.73 -0.75 -13.63
CA VAL A 327 19.92 0.40 -14.02
C VAL A 327 19.11 0.15 -15.31
N LEU A 328 17.94 0.76 -15.41
CA LEU A 328 17.13 0.79 -16.64
C LEU A 328 17.62 1.96 -17.51
N SER A 329 18.06 1.71 -18.75
CA SER A 329 18.49 2.81 -19.62
C SER A 329 17.35 3.79 -19.91
N LEU A 330 17.67 5.09 -20.02
CA LEU A 330 16.69 6.15 -20.28
C LEU A 330 15.85 5.89 -21.54
N ASP A 331 16.42 5.29 -22.59
CA ASP A 331 15.70 5.04 -23.83
C ASP A 331 14.78 3.80 -23.75
N ALA A 332 15.16 2.76 -23.01
CA ALA A 332 14.26 1.65 -22.68
C ALA A 332 13.10 2.16 -21.81
N PHE A 333 13.38 2.98 -20.79
CA PHE A 333 12.36 3.65 -19.97
C PHE A 333 11.39 4.49 -20.82
N ARG A 334 11.90 5.33 -21.73
CA ARG A 334 11.08 6.14 -22.64
C ARG A 334 10.20 5.26 -23.53
N SER A 335 10.76 4.18 -24.08
CA SER A 335 10.02 3.23 -24.93
C SER A 335 8.87 2.57 -24.16
N TYR A 336 9.18 1.87 -23.07
CA TYR A 336 8.19 1.16 -22.26
C TYR A 336 7.12 2.11 -21.69
N MET A 337 7.51 3.29 -21.21
CA MET A 337 6.54 4.26 -20.69
C MET A 337 5.64 4.83 -21.80
N THR A 338 6.15 5.07 -23.01
CA THR A 338 5.31 5.51 -24.13
C THR A 338 4.31 4.44 -24.52
N GLN A 339 4.75 3.18 -24.61
CA GLN A 339 3.90 2.03 -24.87
C GLN A 339 2.81 1.86 -23.79
N LEU A 340 3.18 1.84 -22.50
CA LEU A 340 2.23 1.70 -21.39
C LEU A 340 1.24 2.86 -21.29
N ILE A 341 1.66 4.10 -21.61
CA ILE A 341 0.74 5.25 -21.65
C ILE A 341 -0.27 5.08 -22.77
N HIS A 342 0.13 4.56 -23.93
CA HIS A 342 -0.77 4.26 -25.05
C HIS A 342 -1.73 3.11 -24.72
N GLU A 343 -1.20 1.94 -24.34
CA GLU A 343 -1.98 0.73 -24.00
C GLU A 343 -3.01 0.96 -22.89
N LYS A 344 -2.71 1.83 -21.92
CA LYS A 344 -3.62 2.15 -20.80
C LYS A 344 -4.52 3.35 -21.02
N ASN A 345 -4.43 4.02 -22.17
CA ASN A 345 -5.11 5.29 -22.46
C ASN A 345 -4.85 6.35 -21.37
N GLY A 346 -3.56 6.51 -21.01
CA GLY A 346 -3.08 7.33 -19.92
C GLY A 346 -2.95 6.60 -18.57
N LEU A 347 -2.22 7.21 -17.64
CA LEU A 347 -1.91 6.66 -16.33
C LEU A 347 -2.28 7.67 -15.23
N ASP A 348 -3.13 7.24 -14.29
CA ASP A 348 -3.52 8.07 -13.14
C ASP A 348 -2.33 8.41 -12.24
N SER A 349 -1.39 7.47 -12.07
CA SER A 349 -0.09 7.76 -11.48
C SER A 349 1.02 6.80 -11.93
N VAL A 350 2.25 7.32 -12.01
CA VAL A 350 3.47 6.56 -12.22
C VAL A 350 4.35 6.70 -10.97
N GLN A 351 4.75 5.58 -10.39
CA GLN A 351 5.58 5.53 -9.19
C GLN A 351 7.02 5.15 -9.56
N LEU A 352 7.90 6.15 -9.66
CA LEU A 352 9.29 6.00 -10.07
C LEU A 352 10.11 5.50 -8.87
N THR A 353 10.53 4.23 -8.91
CA THR A 353 10.98 3.46 -7.74
C THR A 353 12.16 2.54 -8.09
N GLY A 354 12.50 1.59 -7.23
CA GLY A 354 13.62 0.67 -7.41
C GLY A 354 14.05 0.11 -6.06
N GLY A 355 15.36 0.08 -5.82
CA GLY A 355 15.89 0.17 -4.46
C GLY A 355 15.76 1.58 -3.90
N GLU A 356 16.59 2.51 -4.38
CA GLU A 356 16.42 3.96 -4.15
C GLU A 356 16.57 4.70 -5.49
N ALA A 357 15.45 5.20 -6.03
CA ALA A 357 15.40 5.77 -7.39
C ALA A 357 16.35 6.97 -7.58
N LEU A 358 16.62 7.73 -6.50
CA LEU A 358 17.53 8.88 -6.51
C LEU A 358 19.02 8.51 -6.68
N LEU A 359 19.38 7.22 -6.69
CA LEU A 359 20.71 6.73 -7.06
C LEU A 359 20.90 6.62 -8.58
N HIS A 360 19.82 6.61 -9.37
CA HIS A 360 19.91 6.44 -10.81
C HIS A 360 20.53 7.68 -11.48
N PRO A 361 21.59 7.56 -12.31
CA PRO A 361 22.32 8.72 -12.83
C PRO A 361 21.43 9.64 -13.67
N GLN A 362 20.58 9.04 -14.52
CA GLN A 362 19.63 9.75 -15.40
C GLN A 362 18.25 9.96 -14.75
N PHE A 363 18.14 9.92 -13.42
CA PHE A 363 16.86 10.06 -12.69
C PHE A 363 16.10 11.33 -13.10
N TRP A 364 16.83 12.42 -13.32
CA TRP A 364 16.26 13.75 -13.55
C TRP A 364 15.62 13.87 -14.94
N GLU A 365 16.17 13.17 -15.91
CA GLU A 365 15.68 13.02 -17.27
C GLU A 365 14.44 12.10 -17.32
N MET A 366 14.40 11.07 -16.46
CA MET A 366 13.23 10.18 -16.32
C MET A 366 12.03 10.89 -15.66
N ILE A 367 12.22 11.60 -14.55
CA ILE A 367 11.15 12.39 -13.93
C ILE A 367 10.72 13.57 -14.79
N GLY A 368 11.65 14.20 -15.54
CA GLY A 368 11.35 15.22 -16.54
C GLY A 368 10.44 14.67 -17.65
N PHE A 369 10.81 13.54 -18.26
CA PHE A 369 9.97 12.87 -19.25
C PHE A 369 8.56 12.59 -18.72
N LEU A 370 8.41 12.00 -17.52
CA LEU A 370 7.10 11.75 -16.91
C LEU A 370 6.31 13.03 -16.59
N ASN A 371 7.01 14.13 -16.26
CA ASN A 371 6.39 15.41 -16.00
C ASN A 371 5.77 15.99 -17.28
N ASP A 372 6.47 15.85 -18.40
CA ASP A 372 6.08 16.49 -19.65
C ASP A 372 5.02 15.66 -20.41
N GLN A 373 4.90 14.35 -20.13
CA GLN A 373 3.85 13.50 -20.68
C GLN A 373 2.43 13.96 -20.26
N PRO A 374 1.53 14.33 -21.19
CA PRO A 374 0.15 14.69 -20.86
C PRO A 374 -0.66 13.48 -20.37
N GLY A 375 -0.30 12.28 -20.81
CA GLY A 375 -0.89 11.02 -20.36
C GLY A 375 -0.56 10.63 -18.92
N VAL A 376 0.38 11.29 -18.25
CA VAL A 376 0.77 11.02 -16.84
C VAL A 376 0.19 12.10 -15.94
N ARG A 377 -0.81 11.76 -15.12
CA ARG A 377 -1.51 12.72 -14.25
C ARG A 377 -0.74 13.05 -12.96
N LYS A 378 -0.07 12.07 -12.36
CA LYS A 378 0.76 12.24 -11.15
C LYS A 378 2.01 11.37 -11.17
N ILE A 379 3.04 11.85 -10.49
CA ILE A 379 4.32 11.15 -10.28
C ILE A 379 4.46 10.90 -8.78
N TYR A 380 4.73 9.66 -8.40
CA TYR A 380 5.01 9.27 -7.03
C TYR A 380 6.49 8.88 -6.90
N LEU A 381 7.18 9.41 -5.90
CA LEU A 381 8.60 9.13 -5.62
C LEU A 381 8.74 8.47 -4.25
N PRO A 382 8.73 7.14 -4.14
CA PRO A 382 9.15 6.43 -2.94
C PRO A 382 10.64 6.65 -2.72
N THR A 383 10.99 6.98 -1.48
CA THR A 383 12.39 7.19 -1.09
C THR A 383 12.57 6.89 0.39
N ASN A 384 13.74 6.37 0.74
CA ASN A 384 14.17 6.24 2.13
C ASN A 384 14.48 7.60 2.79
N GLY A 385 14.58 8.67 1.99
CA GLY A 385 14.76 10.05 2.41
C GLY A 385 16.21 10.51 2.55
N LEU A 386 17.20 9.60 2.55
CA LEU A 386 18.59 9.93 2.87
C LEU A 386 19.18 10.98 1.93
N LEU A 387 18.96 10.83 0.61
CA LEU A 387 19.46 11.77 -0.39
C LEU A 387 18.68 13.11 -0.37
N LEU A 388 17.44 13.13 0.08
CA LEU A 388 16.64 14.36 0.24
C LEU A 388 16.99 15.15 1.52
N ASP A 389 17.92 14.65 2.36
CA ASP A 389 18.49 15.49 3.42
C ASP A 389 19.52 16.48 2.90
N ARG A 390 19.98 16.30 1.66
CA ARG A 390 20.84 17.24 0.93
C ARG A 390 19.99 18.37 0.34
N PRO A 391 20.17 19.65 0.76
CA PRO A 391 19.36 20.77 0.27
C PRO A 391 19.34 20.89 -1.26
N GLU A 392 20.48 20.66 -1.90
CA GLU A 392 20.67 20.71 -3.35
C GLU A 392 19.83 19.66 -4.09
N VAL A 393 19.70 18.45 -3.55
CA VAL A 393 18.90 17.36 -4.15
C VAL A 393 17.40 17.64 -3.97
N ALA A 394 16.99 18.08 -2.78
CA ALA A 394 15.59 18.43 -2.53
C ALA A 394 15.12 19.62 -3.39
N GLN A 395 15.99 20.63 -3.61
CA GLN A 395 15.69 21.78 -4.45
C GLN A 395 15.45 21.39 -5.92
N ARG A 396 16.15 20.36 -6.45
CA ARG A 396 15.94 19.87 -7.82
C ARG A 396 14.57 19.21 -8.05
N LEU A 397 13.80 18.89 -7.01
CA LEU A 397 12.42 18.39 -7.14
C LEU A 397 11.38 19.51 -7.36
N VAL A 398 11.72 20.78 -7.09
CA VAL A 398 10.78 21.92 -7.16
C VAL A 398 10.10 22.09 -8.53
N PRO A 399 10.77 21.92 -9.70
CA PRO A 399 10.12 22.02 -11.00
C PRO A 399 8.95 21.05 -11.21
N PHE A 400 8.99 19.87 -10.57
CA PHE A 400 8.02 18.80 -10.77
C PHE A 400 6.86 18.82 -9.76
N ARG A 401 6.90 19.72 -8.76
CA ARG A 401 6.05 19.70 -7.56
C ARG A 401 4.53 19.67 -7.82
N ASP A 402 4.09 20.16 -8.99
CA ASP A 402 2.67 20.23 -9.34
C ASP A 402 2.12 18.87 -9.81
N LYS A 403 2.98 17.97 -10.33
CA LYS A 403 2.69 16.56 -10.61
C LYS A 403 3.22 15.59 -9.55
N LEU A 404 4.29 15.95 -8.83
CA LEU A 404 5.01 15.10 -7.88
C LEU A 404 4.33 14.99 -6.49
N MET A 405 4.37 13.78 -5.92
CA MET A 405 4.25 13.54 -4.47
C MET A 405 5.39 12.65 -4.00
N VAL A 406 6.07 13.02 -2.91
CA VAL A 406 7.13 12.21 -2.30
C VAL A 406 6.53 11.23 -1.29
N LEU A 407 6.77 9.94 -1.49
CA LEU A 407 6.31 8.85 -0.63
C LEU A 407 7.47 8.52 0.34
N LEU A 408 7.62 9.35 1.36
CA LEU A 408 8.71 9.23 2.33
C LEU A 408 8.50 8.01 3.23
N GLN A 409 9.48 7.11 3.25
CA GLN A 409 9.49 5.96 4.14
C GLN A 409 9.66 6.42 5.60
N PHE A 410 8.71 6.08 6.49
CA PHE A 410 8.67 6.56 7.86
C PHE A 410 7.95 5.54 8.78
N ASP A 411 8.70 4.77 9.60
CA ASP A 411 8.15 3.63 10.34
C ASP A 411 7.76 3.90 11.80
N GLY A 412 8.20 5.01 12.37
CA GLY A 412 8.14 5.28 13.81
C GLY A 412 9.36 6.06 14.31
N HIS A 413 9.37 6.37 15.60
CA HIS A 413 10.47 7.00 16.32
C HIS A 413 11.38 5.99 17.06
N SER A 414 10.91 4.76 17.31
CA SER A 414 11.74 3.75 17.99
C SER A 414 13.00 3.42 17.18
N ALA A 415 14.15 3.52 17.84
CA ALA A 415 15.44 3.16 17.27
C ALA A 415 15.49 1.67 16.92
N ASP A 416 15.02 0.81 17.83
CA ASP A 416 15.04 -0.64 17.68
C ASP A 416 14.09 -1.11 16.56
N ALA A 417 12.93 -0.44 16.42
CA ALA A 417 12.02 -0.68 15.30
C ALA A 417 12.66 -0.33 13.96
N ASN A 418 13.25 0.86 13.85
CA ASN A 418 13.95 1.28 12.63
C ASN A 418 15.14 0.35 12.32
N LEU A 419 15.92 -0.06 13.31
CA LEU A 419 17.01 -1.04 13.15
C LEU A 419 16.48 -2.42 12.69
N ASN A 420 15.35 -2.88 13.23
CA ASN A 420 14.75 -4.16 12.86
C ASN A 420 14.03 -4.17 11.51
N LEU A 421 13.58 -3.03 11.00
CA LEU A 421 12.96 -2.94 9.67
C LEU A 421 13.97 -2.52 8.59
N ARG A 422 14.88 -1.60 8.90
CA ARG A 422 15.72 -0.86 7.94
C ARG A 422 17.23 -1.07 8.09
N ALA A 423 17.68 -1.80 9.11
CA ALA A 423 19.10 -1.96 9.45
C ALA A 423 19.85 -0.63 9.68
N ALA A 424 19.11 0.44 9.99
CA ALA A 424 19.60 1.79 10.26
C ALA A 424 18.58 2.55 11.13
N ASN A 425 18.99 3.64 11.78
CA ASN A 425 18.06 4.56 12.48
C ASN A 425 18.02 5.95 11.81
N PRO A 426 17.25 6.13 10.73
CA PRO A 426 17.19 7.36 9.94
C PRO A 426 16.13 8.39 10.42
N THR A 427 15.51 8.20 11.58
CA THR A 427 14.37 9.03 12.07
C THR A 427 14.64 10.53 11.97
N HIS A 428 15.74 11.01 12.56
CA HIS A 428 16.09 12.44 12.53
C HIS A 428 16.44 12.97 11.13
N VAL A 429 16.90 12.10 10.22
CA VAL A 429 17.12 12.46 8.81
C VAL A 429 15.76 12.77 8.16
N ARG A 430 14.77 11.91 8.41
CA ARG A 430 13.41 12.03 7.86
C ARG A 430 12.65 13.22 8.43
N GLU A 431 12.82 13.53 9.72
CA GLU A 431 12.27 14.74 10.33
C GLU A 431 12.79 16.02 9.65
N ARG A 432 14.09 16.08 9.30
CA ARG A 432 14.65 17.18 8.51
C ARG A 432 14.11 17.20 7.08
N VAL A 433 13.98 16.04 6.42
CA VAL A 433 13.40 15.92 5.07
C VAL A 433 11.96 16.44 5.04
N ILE A 434 11.12 16.08 6.02
CA ILE A 434 9.74 16.59 6.13
C ILE A 434 9.74 18.13 6.20
N GLN A 435 10.54 18.71 7.09
CA GLN A 435 10.64 20.17 7.23
C GLN A 435 11.17 20.85 5.98
N ARG A 436 12.10 20.21 5.25
CA ARG A 436 12.69 20.73 4.01
C ARG A 436 11.70 20.70 2.85
N LEU A 437 11.05 19.56 2.61
CA LEU A 437 10.05 19.41 1.55
C LEU A 437 8.81 20.30 1.80
N GLU A 438 8.38 20.45 3.06
CA GLU A 438 7.31 21.41 3.43
C GLU A 438 7.70 22.86 3.12
N LYS A 439 8.94 23.29 3.41
CA LYS A 439 9.44 24.63 3.03
C LYS A 439 9.50 24.85 1.51
N LEU A 440 9.71 23.80 0.73
CA LEU A 440 9.70 23.83 -0.74
C LEU A 440 8.29 23.73 -1.36
N GLY A 441 7.25 23.52 -0.54
CA GLY A 441 5.88 23.30 -0.99
C GLY A 441 5.63 21.93 -1.63
N ILE A 442 6.56 20.98 -1.47
CA ILE A 442 6.47 19.65 -2.08
C ILE A 442 5.52 18.77 -1.26
N VAL A 443 4.54 18.17 -1.94
CA VAL A 443 3.50 17.33 -1.33
C VAL A 443 4.08 15.97 -0.95
N MET A 444 3.67 15.47 0.23
CA MET A 444 4.21 14.24 0.82
C MET A 444 3.11 13.23 1.22
N GLN A 445 3.50 11.96 1.19
CA GLN A 445 2.87 10.85 1.89
C GLN A 445 3.91 10.24 2.84
N LEU A 446 3.52 9.92 4.08
CA LEU A 446 4.34 9.03 4.92
C LEU A 446 3.95 7.58 4.65
N THR A 447 4.95 6.71 4.49
CA THR A 447 4.76 5.29 4.19
C THR A 447 5.41 4.45 5.28
N MET A 448 4.58 3.79 6.08
CA MET A 448 4.95 3.02 7.26
C MET A 448 4.80 1.53 6.94
N THR A 449 5.90 0.77 6.97
CA THR A 449 5.82 -0.70 6.91
C THR A 449 5.58 -1.23 8.31
N LEU A 450 4.62 -2.13 8.47
CA LEU A 450 4.15 -2.60 9.77
C LEU A 450 4.42 -4.09 9.98
N THR A 451 5.05 -4.42 11.10
CA THR A 451 5.29 -5.79 11.56
C THR A 451 4.81 -5.93 13.02
N ARG A 452 4.10 -7.04 13.32
CA ARG A 452 3.53 -7.30 14.65
C ARG A 452 4.63 -7.27 15.72
N GLY A 453 4.40 -6.55 16.81
CA GLY A 453 5.33 -6.43 17.94
C GLY A 453 6.64 -5.67 17.65
N VAL A 454 6.79 -5.05 16.47
CA VAL A 454 7.99 -4.27 16.09
C VAL A 454 7.70 -2.77 16.08
N ASN A 455 6.61 -2.34 15.44
CA ASN A 455 6.24 -0.92 15.33
C ASN A 455 4.72 -0.66 15.19
N ASP A 456 3.89 -1.69 15.38
CA ASP A 456 2.44 -1.56 15.45
C ASP A 456 1.97 -0.65 16.60
N ALA A 457 2.73 -0.60 17.70
CA ALA A 457 2.54 0.37 18.80
C ALA A 457 2.80 1.85 18.44
N GLU A 458 3.35 2.15 17.24
CA GLU A 458 3.73 3.52 16.83
C GLU A 458 2.78 4.16 15.81
N VAL A 459 1.74 3.45 15.37
CA VAL A 459 0.79 3.89 14.32
C VAL A 459 0.16 5.24 14.65
N GLY A 460 -0.28 5.45 15.89
CA GLY A 460 -0.83 6.72 16.35
C GLY A 460 0.19 7.87 16.28
N TRP A 461 1.44 7.62 16.69
CA TRP A 461 2.51 8.63 16.67
C TRP A 461 2.86 9.06 15.24
N VAL A 462 2.92 8.12 14.29
CA VAL A 462 3.15 8.44 12.87
C VAL A 462 1.98 9.27 12.30
N ILE A 463 0.73 8.94 12.65
CA ILE A 463 -0.45 9.68 12.21
C ILE A 463 -0.49 11.10 12.78
N ASP A 464 -0.27 11.28 14.08
CA ASP A 464 -0.28 12.63 14.67
C ASP A 464 0.95 13.46 14.29
N THR A 465 2.06 12.82 13.91
CA THR A 465 3.18 13.49 13.23
C THR A 465 2.79 13.97 11.84
N ALA A 466 2.20 13.10 11.00
CA ALA A 466 1.70 13.47 9.69
C ALA A 466 0.63 14.58 9.76
N MET A 467 -0.27 14.53 10.75
CA MET A 467 -1.29 15.54 11.00
C MET A 467 -0.72 16.92 11.33
N ARG A 468 0.48 17.03 11.92
CA ARG A 468 1.13 18.33 12.21
C ARG A 468 1.61 19.07 10.96
N HIS A 469 2.03 18.34 9.91
CA HIS A 469 2.65 18.92 8.71
C HIS A 469 1.65 19.14 7.57
N SER A 470 1.48 20.39 7.16
CA SER A 470 0.45 20.81 6.21
C SER A 470 0.64 20.21 4.80
N HIS A 471 1.87 19.91 4.39
CA HIS A 471 2.19 19.32 3.09
C HIS A 471 2.13 17.78 3.06
N ILE A 472 2.06 17.10 4.21
CA ILE A 472 1.76 15.67 4.26
C ILE A 472 0.25 15.49 4.06
N LYS A 473 -0.18 14.76 3.02
CA LYS A 473 -1.60 14.57 2.66
C LYS A 473 -2.13 13.16 2.91
N LEU A 474 -1.25 12.18 3.07
CA LEU A 474 -1.62 10.78 3.25
C LEU A 474 -0.64 10.08 4.18
N VAL A 475 -1.15 9.21 5.06
CA VAL A 475 -0.37 8.17 5.70
C VAL A 475 -0.78 6.83 5.08
N ALA A 476 0.17 6.12 4.49
CA ALA A 476 -0.01 4.78 3.97
C ALA A 476 0.58 3.77 4.95
N LEU A 477 -0.29 3.00 5.59
CA LEU A 477 0.04 1.93 6.53
C LEU A 477 0.06 0.61 5.76
N GLN A 478 1.20 -0.08 5.77
CA GLN A 478 1.45 -1.25 4.94
C GLN A 478 1.89 -2.44 5.80
N PRO A 479 0.97 -3.35 6.19
CA PRO A 479 1.34 -4.65 6.74
C PRO A 479 2.39 -5.33 5.85
N VAL A 480 3.44 -5.85 6.47
CA VAL A 480 4.58 -6.41 5.74
C VAL A 480 4.17 -7.66 4.95
N THR A 481 4.65 -7.75 3.71
CA THR A 481 4.59 -8.94 2.87
C THR A 481 5.89 -9.73 3.03
N TYR A 482 5.80 -11.06 3.07
CA TYR A 482 6.94 -11.96 3.29
C TYR A 482 7.73 -12.27 1.99
N SER A 483 7.71 -11.35 1.02
CA SER A 483 8.40 -11.45 -0.26
C SER A 483 9.84 -10.91 -0.24
N GLY A 484 10.66 -11.35 -1.19
CA GLY A 484 12.04 -10.90 -1.36
C GLY A 484 12.86 -11.09 -0.08
N ARG A 485 13.56 -10.04 0.34
CA ARG A 485 14.40 -10.05 1.55
C ARG A 485 13.55 -9.73 2.78
N TYR A 486 13.07 -10.80 3.40
CA TYR A 486 12.44 -10.76 4.70
C TYR A 486 13.29 -11.59 5.70
N GLN A 487 13.92 -10.90 6.66
CA GLN A 487 14.89 -11.47 7.63
C GLN A 487 14.36 -11.52 9.08
N LEU A 488 13.05 -11.33 9.28
CA LEU A 488 12.40 -11.50 10.58
C LEU A 488 11.64 -12.85 10.59
N ALA A 489 11.03 -13.21 11.73
CA ALA A 489 10.14 -14.37 11.80
C ALA A 489 8.95 -14.21 10.83
N ARG A 490 8.66 -15.27 10.07
CA ARG A 490 7.49 -15.35 9.17
C ARG A 490 6.44 -16.16 9.90
N GLU A 491 5.37 -15.50 10.35
CA GLU A 491 4.28 -16.13 11.09
C GLU A 491 2.97 -16.01 10.30
N PRO A 492 2.68 -16.95 9.36
CA PRO A 492 1.50 -16.87 8.48
C PRO A 492 0.16 -16.85 9.22
N ILE A 493 0.15 -17.31 10.48
CA ILE A 493 -1.02 -17.41 11.36
C ILE A 493 -1.14 -16.25 12.35
N ASP A 494 -0.08 -15.46 12.58
CA ASP A 494 -0.06 -14.32 13.50
C ASP A 494 0.61 -13.07 12.91
N ARG A 495 0.28 -12.77 11.67
CA ARG A 495 0.65 -11.50 11.02
C ARG A 495 -0.35 -10.40 11.32
N LEU A 496 0.03 -9.14 11.09
CA LEU A 496 -0.92 -8.01 11.04
C LEU A 496 -1.77 -8.11 9.76
N THR A 497 -3.08 -7.98 9.91
CA THR A 497 -4.06 -7.92 8.81
C THR A 497 -4.68 -6.52 8.72
N LEU A 498 -5.76 -6.33 7.96
CA LEU A 498 -6.35 -5.01 7.79
C LEU A 498 -7.03 -4.53 9.09
N SER A 499 -7.75 -5.41 9.79
CA SER A 499 -8.42 -5.04 11.04
C SER A 499 -7.45 -4.69 12.17
N ASP A 500 -6.31 -5.40 12.29
CA ASP A 500 -5.24 -5.06 13.25
C ASP A 500 -4.83 -3.60 13.08
N VAL A 501 -4.55 -3.18 11.84
CA VAL A 501 -4.10 -1.82 11.56
C VAL A 501 -5.21 -0.81 11.77
N VAL A 502 -6.47 -1.10 11.42
CA VAL A 502 -7.61 -0.22 11.78
C VAL A 502 -7.66 -0.01 13.30
N LYS A 503 -7.57 -1.09 14.07
CA LYS A 503 -7.60 -1.07 15.54
C LYS A 503 -6.39 -0.34 16.14
N CYS A 504 -5.19 -0.46 15.55
CA CYS A 504 -4.04 0.37 15.92
C CYS A 504 -4.32 1.86 15.68
N VAL A 505 -4.93 2.23 14.54
CA VAL A 505 -5.31 3.63 14.29
C VAL A 505 -6.36 4.13 15.28
N THR A 506 -7.42 3.37 15.54
CA THR A 506 -8.57 3.82 16.35
C THR A 506 -8.30 3.80 17.85
N SER A 507 -7.32 3.02 18.31
CA SER A 507 -6.85 3.03 19.72
C SER A 507 -5.73 4.04 20.00
N GLN A 508 -4.82 4.31 19.05
CA GLN A 508 -3.60 5.09 19.32
C GLN A 508 -3.63 6.54 18.85
N ALA A 509 -4.38 6.88 17.79
CA ALA A 509 -4.35 8.24 17.24
C ALA A 509 -5.14 9.22 18.14
N ALA A 510 -4.55 10.38 18.45
CA ALA A 510 -5.20 11.43 19.25
C ALA A 510 -6.35 12.13 18.50
N THR A 511 -6.50 11.87 17.20
CA THR A 511 -7.69 12.24 16.43
C THR A 511 -8.73 11.13 16.57
N ARG A 512 -9.94 11.44 17.06
CA ARG A 512 -10.99 10.42 17.28
C ARG A 512 -11.47 9.82 15.96
N ILE A 513 -11.25 8.53 15.79
CA ILE A 513 -11.64 7.70 14.63
C ILE A 513 -12.43 6.50 15.19
N ARG A 514 -13.29 5.89 14.39
CA ARG A 514 -13.93 4.59 14.68
C ARG A 514 -13.68 3.65 13.52
N ASP A 515 -13.77 2.35 13.77
CA ASP A 515 -13.43 1.33 12.77
C ASP A 515 -14.29 1.47 11.50
N GLN A 516 -15.58 1.76 11.69
CA GLN A 516 -16.57 2.13 10.68
C GLN A 516 -16.29 3.43 9.87
N ASP A 517 -15.21 4.16 10.18
CA ASP A 517 -14.75 5.31 9.38
C ASP A 517 -13.80 4.89 8.25
N PHE A 518 -13.32 3.64 8.24
CA PHE A 518 -12.57 3.09 7.11
C PHE A 518 -13.52 2.35 6.16
N VAL A 519 -13.21 2.41 4.86
CA VAL A 519 -13.98 1.75 3.80
C VAL A 519 -13.07 1.09 2.76
N PRO A 520 -13.52 0.03 2.08
CA PRO A 520 -12.84 -0.52 0.90
C PRO A 520 -12.58 0.55 -0.17
N ILE A 521 -11.39 0.53 -0.78
CA ILE A 521 -11.06 1.41 -1.91
C ILE A 521 -11.74 0.85 -3.18
N PRO A 522 -12.65 1.62 -3.84
CA PRO A 522 -13.59 1.05 -4.81
C PRO A 522 -13.03 0.76 -6.21
N CYS A 523 -11.71 0.89 -6.43
CA CYS A 523 -11.04 0.57 -7.70
C CYS A 523 -10.35 -0.81 -7.72
N SER A 524 -10.48 -1.60 -6.65
CA SER A 524 -9.88 -2.94 -6.52
C SER A 524 -10.78 -3.88 -5.71
N HIS A 525 -10.42 -5.16 -5.64
CA HIS A 525 -11.02 -6.11 -4.67
C HIS A 525 -11.05 -5.49 -3.24
N PRO A 526 -12.15 -5.63 -2.47
CA PRO A 526 -12.36 -4.84 -1.24
C PRO A 526 -11.27 -5.06 -0.18
N ASN A 527 -10.70 -6.26 -0.11
CA ASN A 527 -9.66 -6.63 0.84
C ASN A 527 -8.24 -6.22 0.39
N CYS A 528 -8.08 -5.48 -0.73
CA CYS A 528 -6.77 -5.00 -1.21
C CYS A 528 -6.34 -3.64 -0.63
N GLY A 529 -7.25 -2.89 -0.02
CA GLY A 529 -6.88 -1.69 0.72
C GLY A 529 -8.10 -0.86 1.14
N TRP A 530 -8.02 -0.25 2.31
CA TRP A 530 -9.06 0.58 2.89
C TRP A 530 -8.59 2.02 3.09
N LEU A 531 -9.51 2.98 3.06
CA LEU A 531 -9.24 4.41 3.16
C LEU A 531 -10.19 5.06 4.18
N THR A 532 -9.68 6.04 4.92
CA THR A 532 -10.49 7.01 5.67
C THR A 532 -9.98 8.43 5.42
N LEU A 533 -10.88 9.42 5.41
CA LEU A 533 -10.62 10.79 5.00
C LEU A 533 -11.01 11.81 6.07
N PHE A 534 -10.16 12.83 6.22
CA PHE A 534 -10.34 13.95 7.13
C PHE A 534 -10.27 15.28 6.39
N VAL A 535 -11.02 16.25 6.91
CA VAL A 535 -10.72 17.66 6.71
C VAL A 535 -9.88 18.14 7.89
N ARG A 536 -8.69 18.65 7.58
CA ARG A 536 -7.72 19.26 8.47
C ARG A 536 -7.50 20.71 8.05
N ARG A 537 -8.11 21.65 8.77
CA ARG A 537 -7.97 23.10 8.51
C ARG A 537 -7.73 23.87 9.80
N ARG A 538 -6.51 24.41 9.97
CA ARG A 538 -6.02 24.96 11.25
C ARG A 538 -6.18 23.90 12.35
N ALA A 539 -6.77 24.24 13.50
CA ALA A 539 -7.04 23.31 14.61
C ALA A 539 -8.22 22.35 14.35
N LEU A 540 -9.05 22.58 13.32
CA LEU A 540 -10.18 21.70 13.03
C LEU A 540 -9.68 20.45 12.29
N LYS A 541 -9.74 19.29 12.97
CA LYS A 541 -9.65 17.95 12.40
C LYS A 541 -11.02 17.28 12.53
N PHE A 542 -11.65 16.87 11.43
CA PHE A 542 -12.86 16.04 11.48
C PHE A 542 -12.87 15.01 10.36
N ASN A 543 -13.32 13.79 10.67
CA ASN A 543 -13.51 12.75 9.66
C ASN A 543 -14.70 13.13 8.76
N VAL A 544 -14.54 12.94 7.45
CA VAL A 544 -15.59 13.22 6.45
C VAL A 544 -16.11 11.98 5.75
N THR A 545 -15.54 10.80 6.00
CA THR A 545 -15.85 9.55 5.27
C THR A 545 -17.34 9.22 5.31
N ARG A 546 -18.01 9.38 6.45
CA ARG A 546 -19.49 9.18 6.59
C ARG A 546 -20.37 10.21 5.88
N HIS A 547 -19.77 11.31 5.41
CA HIS A 547 -20.45 12.41 4.72
C HIS A 547 -20.05 12.48 3.23
N VAL A 548 -19.28 11.50 2.76
CA VAL A 548 -18.89 11.31 1.36
C VAL A 548 -19.54 10.01 0.89
N ASP A 549 -20.42 10.09 -0.12
CA ASP A 549 -20.97 8.91 -0.81
C ASP A 549 -19.88 8.28 -1.66
N LEU A 550 -19.07 7.40 -1.04
CA LEU A 550 -17.89 6.80 -1.65
C LEU A 550 -18.21 5.96 -2.89
N ALA A 551 -19.44 5.46 -3.05
CA ALA A 551 -19.87 4.80 -4.27
C ALA A 551 -19.96 5.78 -5.45
N ARG A 552 -20.65 6.92 -5.29
CA ARG A 552 -20.65 8.03 -6.28
C ARG A 552 -19.31 8.75 -6.42
N VAL A 553 -18.41 8.53 -5.48
CA VAL A 553 -17.12 9.24 -5.35
C VAL A 553 -15.94 8.35 -5.74
N THR A 554 -16.19 7.07 -6.04
CA THR A 554 -15.30 6.12 -6.73
C THR A 554 -14.52 6.79 -7.86
N GLU A 555 -15.25 7.42 -8.79
CA GLU A 555 -14.75 8.11 -9.98
C GLU A 555 -13.78 9.27 -9.66
N GLN A 556 -13.80 9.81 -8.43
CA GLN A 556 -13.25 11.13 -8.12
C GLN A 556 -12.29 11.17 -6.91
N VAL A 557 -12.36 10.22 -5.97
CA VAL A 557 -11.48 10.08 -4.80
C VAL A 557 -10.45 8.97 -4.94
N ALA A 558 -10.82 7.81 -5.48
CA ALA A 558 -9.93 6.64 -5.54
C ALA A 558 -8.65 6.88 -6.35
N TYR A 559 -8.63 7.97 -7.13
CA TYR A 559 -7.57 8.33 -8.08
C TYR A 559 -6.86 9.67 -7.75
N LYS A 560 -7.15 10.31 -6.59
CA LYS A 560 -6.66 11.67 -6.30
C LYS A 560 -6.34 11.93 -4.83
N THR A 561 -5.04 11.97 -4.49
CA THR A 561 -4.52 12.54 -3.22
C THR A 561 -4.73 14.05 -3.09
N ILE A 562 -5.15 14.73 -4.17
CA ILE A 562 -5.59 16.14 -4.18
C ILE A 562 -6.89 16.23 -5.00
N LEU A 563 -8.04 16.25 -4.31
CA LEU A 563 -9.37 16.40 -4.93
C LEU A 563 -9.59 17.85 -5.36
N ASP A 564 -10.23 18.12 -6.51
CA ASP A 564 -10.59 19.49 -6.88
C ASP A 564 -11.77 20.06 -6.06
N ARG A 565 -11.87 21.39 -5.98
CA ARG A 565 -12.97 22.15 -5.34
C ARG A 565 -14.34 21.74 -5.86
N SER A 566 -14.51 21.51 -7.17
CA SER A 566 -15.78 21.07 -7.74
C SER A 566 -16.16 19.66 -7.30
N GLN A 567 -15.17 18.78 -7.12
CA GLN A 567 -15.34 17.40 -6.70
C GLN A 567 -15.72 17.35 -5.21
N ILE A 568 -15.00 18.07 -4.33
CA ILE A 568 -15.35 18.24 -2.90
C ILE A 568 -16.77 18.79 -2.74
N ARG A 569 -17.19 19.74 -3.60
CA ARG A 569 -18.54 20.32 -3.59
C ARG A 569 -19.64 19.31 -3.98
N LYS A 570 -19.33 18.27 -4.77
CA LYS A 570 -20.22 17.12 -5.03
C LYS A 570 -20.23 16.13 -3.85
N MET A 571 -19.08 15.88 -3.24
CA MET A 571 -18.89 14.92 -2.16
C MET A 571 -19.61 15.29 -0.86
N VAL A 572 -19.44 16.53 -0.38
CA VAL A 572 -19.95 17.00 0.92
C VAL A 572 -21.45 17.32 0.83
N GLY A 573 -22.31 16.33 0.57
CA GLY A 573 -23.72 16.63 0.34
C GLY A 573 -24.69 15.54 -0.13
N SER A 574 -24.24 14.32 -0.38
CA SER A 574 -25.05 13.25 -0.98
C SER A 574 -25.90 12.47 0.03
N SER A 575 -25.54 12.45 1.31
CA SER A 575 -26.32 11.82 2.38
C SER A 575 -27.68 12.52 2.57
N ARG A 576 -28.78 11.76 2.76
CA ARG A 576 -30.09 12.31 3.17
C ARG A 576 -29.94 13.08 4.51
N PRO A 577 -30.08 14.42 4.54
CA PRO A 577 -29.74 15.19 5.74
C PRO A 577 -30.97 15.48 6.61
N GLN A 578 -30.89 15.19 7.91
CA GLN A 578 -31.77 15.82 8.90
C GLN A 578 -31.60 17.35 8.84
N TRP A 579 -32.69 18.11 8.99
CA TRP A 579 -32.83 19.49 8.52
C TRP A 579 -31.64 20.42 8.86
N GLY A 580 -31.18 20.44 10.12
CA GLY A 580 -30.07 21.28 10.57
C GLY A 580 -28.70 21.00 9.90
N SER A 581 -28.47 19.78 9.40
CA SER A 581 -27.20 19.42 8.74
C SER A 581 -27.03 20.04 7.34
N ARG A 582 -28.12 20.53 6.71
CA ARG A 582 -28.06 21.22 5.40
C ARG A 582 -27.24 22.51 5.46
N LEU A 583 -27.39 23.31 6.53
CA LEU A 583 -26.71 24.59 6.68
C LEU A 583 -25.21 24.39 6.93
N LEU A 584 -24.85 23.47 7.84
CA LEU A 584 -23.47 23.04 8.08
C LEU A 584 -22.80 22.49 6.82
N GLY A 585 -23.51 21.67 6.04
CA GLY A 585 -23.02 21.16 4.75
C GLY A 585 -22.76 22.28 3.74
N ALA A 586 -23.67 23.25 3.60
CA ALA A 586 -23.51 24.39 2.69
C ALA A 586 -22.33 25.31 3.09
N ILE A 587 -22.17 25.58 4.38
CA ILE A 587 -21.05 26.35 4.94
C ILE A 587 -19.73 25.59 4.75
N GLY A 588 -19.71 24.28 5.01
CA GLY A 588 -18.57 23.39 4.77
C GLY A 588 -18.11 23.40 3.30
N ARG A 589 -19.03 23.23 2.34
CA ARG A 589 -18.75 23.29 0.89
C ARG A 589 -18.06 24.60 0.44
N ARG A 590 -18.28 25.71 1.17
CA ARG A 590 -17.69 27.02 0.86
C ARG A 590 -16.36 27.28 1.59
N LEU A 591 -15.98 26.41 2.52
CA LEU A 591 -14.83 26.58 3.42
C LEU A 591 -13.76 25.49 3.30
N VAL A 592 -14.09 24.27 2.86
CA VAL A 592 -13.11 23.18 2.67
C VAL A 592 -12.41 23.33 1.33
N ARG A 593 -11.08 23.30 1.32
CA ARG A 593 -10.25 23.33 0.10
C ARG A 593 -9.64 21.96 -0.22
N PRO A 594 -9.25 21.71 -1.49
CA PRO A 594 -8.34 20.63 -1.90
C PRO A 594 -7.14 20.41 -0.96
N THR A 595 -6.54 21.51 -0.53
CA THR A 595 -5.36 21.56 0.34
C THR A 595 -5.60 21.06 1.75
N ASP A 596 -6.86 21.05 2.19
CA ASP A 596 -7.27 20.83 3.58
C ASP A 596 -7.62 19.35 3.83
N LEU A 597 -7.47 18.49 2.82
CA LEU A 597 -7.69 17.06 2.94
C LEU A 597 -6.47 16.33 3.50
N PHE A 598 -6.75 15.28 4.26
CA PHE A 598 -5.78 14.33 4.77
C PHE A 598 -6.39 12.93 4.77
N GLY A 599 -5.67 11.94 4.27
CA GLY A 599 -6.10 10.53 4.27
C GLY A 599 -5.26 9.65 5.19
N ILE A 600 -5.86 8.54 5.64
CA ILE A 600 -5.14 7.38 6.15
C ILE A 600 -5.58 6.19 5.32
N ALA A 601 -4.64 5.54 4.64
CA ALA A 601 -4.88 4.34 3.83
C ALA A 601 -4.15 3.14 4.43
N ILE A 602 -4.82 1.99 4.46
CA ILE A 602 -4.25 0.71 4.89
C ILE A 602 -4.19 -0.18 3.65
N LYS A 603 -3.02 -0.77 3.37
CA LYS A 603 -2.82 -1.57 2.15
C LYS A 603 -2.06 -2.88 2.45
N PRO A 604 -2.78 -3.99 2.74
CA PRO A 604 -2.17 -5.29 2.92
C PRO A 604 -1.83 -5.91 1.56
N PHE A 605 -0.54 -5.93 1.23
CA PHE A 605 -0.04 -6.70 0.08
C PHE A 605 -0.11 -8.21 0.36
N MET A 606 -0.01 -9.02 -0.70
CA MET A 606 0.04 -10.48 -0.57
C MET A 606 1.45 -11.05 -0.74
N ASP A 607 1.63 -12.28 -0.28
CA ASP A 607 2.77 -13.17 -0.49
C ASP A 607 2.25 -14.61 -0.72
N CYS A 608 3.17 -15.56 -0.88
CA CYS A 608 2.85 -16.98 -1.08
C CYS A 608 2.00 -17.61 0.04
N TYR A 609 1.82 -16.97 1.20
CA TYR A 609 0.96 -17.46 2.28
C TYR A 609 -0.50 -16.98 2.14
N ASN A 610 -0.75 -15.71 1.84
CA ASN A 610 -2.11 -15.14 1.78
C ASN A 610 -2.60 -14.76 0.36
N TYR A 611 -1.92 -15.20 -0.69
CA TYR A 611 -2.32 -15.05 -2.10
C TYR A 611 -3.75 -15.54 -2.38
N ASP A 612 -4.55 -14.73 -3.06
CA ASP A 612 -5.89 -15.04 -3.56
C ASP A 612 -5.99 -14.51 -5.00
N GLN A 613 -6.21 -15.40 -5.99
CA GLN A 613 -6.23 -15.00 -7.40
C GLN A 613 -7.38 -14.02 -7.70
N ASP A 614 -8.49 -14.02 -6.95
CA ASP A 614 -9.56 -13.02 -7.14
C ASP A 614 -9.09 -11.59 -6.81
N ARG A 615 -8.11 -11.46 -5.92
CA ARG A 615 -7.43 -10.18 -5.61
C ARG A 615 -6.41 -9.78 -6.67
N ILE A 616 -5.88 -10.74 -7.43
CA ILE A 616 -4.95 -10.53 -8.56
C ILE A 616 -5.70 -10.16 -9.84
N ALA A 617 -6.75 -10.90 -10.19
CA ALA A 617 -7.62 -10.62 -11.33
C ALA A 617 -8.31 -9.25 -11.22
N ASN A 618 -8.55 -8.77 -10.00
CA ASN A 618 -9.10 -7.44 -9.69
C ASN A 618 -8.03 -6.45 -9.18
N CYS A 619 -6.77 -6.60 -9.61
CA CYS A 619 -5.70 -5.67 -9.27
C CYS A 619 -5.79 -4.38 -10.10
N CYS A 620 -5.24 -3.30 -9.54
CA CYS A 620 -5.18 -1.98 -10.17
C CYS A 620 -3.86 -1.25 -9.87
N HIS A 621 -2.93 -1.92 -9.19
CA HIS A 621 -1.60 -1.43 -8.87
C HIS A 621 -0.60 -2.37 -9.51
N HIS A 622 -0.05 -1.94 -10.63
CA HIS A 622 0.82 -2.76 -11.45
C HIS A 622 2.28 -2.41 -11.21
N LEU A 623 3.17 -3.34 -11.47
CA LEU A 623 4.61 -3.15 -11.56
C LEU A 623 5.02 -3.43 -13.01
N MET A 624 5.94 -2.63 -13.56
CA MET A 624 6.49 -2.81 -14.89
C MET A 624 7.65 -3.83 -14.85
N ASP A 625 7.48 -4.97 -15.51
CA ASP A 625 8.52 -6.01 -15.61
C ASP A 625 9.74 -5.56 -16.45
N THR A 626 10.81 -6.36 -16.53
CA THR A 626 11.99 -5.97 -17.33
C THR A 626 11.73 -5.91 -18.83
N HIS A 627 10.59 -6.41 -19.31
CA HIS A 627 10.15 -6.33 -20.71
C HIS A 627 9.20 -5.15 -20.98
N GLY A 628 8.86 -4.35 -19.97
CA GLY A 628 7.99 -3.18 -20.09
C GLY A 628 6.50 -3.44 -19.87
N ARG A 629 6.10 -4.67 -19.50
CA ARG A 629 4.70 -5.07 -19.36
C ARG A 629 4.18 -4.76 -17.95
N ALA A 630 2.92 -4.35 -17.84
CA ALA A 630 2.26 -4.12 -16.56
C ALA A 630 1.74 -5.44 -15.96
N VAL A 631 2.23 -5.81 -14.77
CA VAL A 631 1.87 -7.04 -14.04
C VAL A 631 1.38 -6.71 -12.64
N SER A 632 0.53 -7.55 -12.01
CA SER A 632 0.01 -7.27 -10.66
C SER A 632 1.14 -7.22 -9.62
N PHE A 633 1.22 -6.14 -8.83
CA PHE A 633 2.31 -5.96 -7.87
C PHE A 633 2.47 -7.14 -6.90
N CYS A 634 1.37 -7.74 -6.44
CA CYS A 634 1.45 -8.85 -5.49
C CYS A 634 1.95 -10.14 -6.15
N GLU A 635 1.44 -10.45 -7.33
CA GLU A 635 1.83 -11.62 -8.13
C GLU A 635 3.28 -11.53 -8.60
N TYR A 636 3.71 -10.36 -9.06
CA TYR A 636 5.09 -10.12 -9.44
C TYR A 636 6.06 -10.40 -8.29
N ASN A 637 5.80 -9.85 -7.10
CA ASN A 637 6.68 -10.03 -5.95
C ASN A 637 6.53 -11.40 -5.25
N ALA A 638 5.43 -12.13 -5.45
CA ALA A 638 5.19 -13.44 -4.83
C ALA A 638 5.54 -14.65 -5.73
N LEU A 639 5.71 -14.44 -7.04
CA LEU A 639 5.92 -15.52 -8.02
C LEU A 639 6.92 -15.21 -9.14
N LEU A 640 6.92 -13.99 -9.70
CA LEU A 640 7.57 -13.71 -10.99
C LEU A 640 8.95 -13.05 -10.88
N ARG A 641 9.23 -12.25 -9.83
CA ARG A 641 10.47 -11.47 -9.68
C ARG A 641 11.74 -12.31 -9.80
N GLU A 642 11.75 -13.53 -9.28
CA GLU A 642 12.91 -14.44 -9.35
C GLU A 642 13.25 -14.88 -10.78
N ARG A 643 12.36 -14.60 -11.75
CA ARG A 643 12.41 -15.01 -13.15
C ARG A 643 12.39 -13.83 -14.12
N ASP A 644 12.38 -12.62 -13.59
CA ASP A 644 12.50 -11.35 -14.31
C ASP A 644 13.82 -10.66 -13.89
N PRO A 645 14.98 -11.29 -14.15
CA PRO A 645 16.26 -10.88 -13.57
C PRO A 645 16.79 -9.59 -14.19
N TRP A 646 17.46 -8.81 -13.36
CA TRP A 646 18.17 -7.60 -13.80
C TRP A 646 19.55 -7.88 -14.40
N SER A 647 19.86 -9.14 -14.75
CA SER A 647 21.18 -9.58 -15.27
C SER A 647 21.59 -8.84 -16.54
N ASP A 648 20.61 -8.56 -17.41
CA ASP A 648 20.81 -8.09 -18.77
C ASP A 648 20.73 -6.55 -18.87
N ARG A 649 20.50 -5.89 -17.72
CA ARG A 649 20.48 -4.44 -17.59
C ARG A 649 21.92 -3.89 -17.47
N PRO A 650 22.20 -2.68 -17.98
CA PRO A 650 23.48 -2.01 -17.74
C PRO A 650 23.76 -1.80 -16.25
N ARG A 651 25.03 -1.60 -15.90
CA ARG A 651 25.46 -1.34 -14.53
C ARG A 651 25.27 0.13 -14.13
N LEU A 652 25.16 0.34 -12.83
CA LEU A 652 25.36 1.62 -12.16
C LEU A 652 26.88 1.86 -12.07
N GLU A 653 27.37 2.80 -12.87
CA GLU A 653 28.77 3.28 -12.87
C GLU A 653 28.98 4.42 -11.85
#